data_AF-A0A1V2P7Q9-F1
#
_entry.id   AF-A0A1V2P7Q9-F1
#
_cell.length_a   1.000
_cell.length_b   1.000
_cell.length_c   1.000
_cell.angle_alpha   90.00
_cell.angle_beta   90.00
_cell.angle_gamma   90.00
#
_symmetry.space_group_name_H-M   'P 1'
#
loop_
_entity.id
_entity.type
_entity.pdbx_description
1 polymer ?
#
loop_
_entity_poly.entity_id
_entity_poly.type
_entity_poly.pdbx_seq_one_letter_code
_entity_poly.pdbx_strand_id
1 'polypeptide(L)'
;MPPPGSAERAERQQLGEALLTDDGRVTETPQAKTLAIGALAARMRASTPELVLASMGLAVGNDMAGRLGDRDYVLLPHNERYPSMGADVLHADELRSAQYQEAAHRAVRMDTDQAETLVRMIAVSELMGAWSYGSNNNVRVLALQETARDEFGLRGVLDWQLDPRTRSAVDLELDYNRDALGDFLRTQYAMTQEVLAARGVAEVISYRALSWPEGSDRPSWAVEDTVGSTIEVPQRPLASWSADRRVVADWLEERRGHGVILAARHSAQDVFSLPTTGMGFLGQKEWVTLPGDHRATVDGVVSHLGAGQREQSAAAAVMLGRPAIPGVVAEPARMPGAAEHVRTPAAAESASAAVEATPAAAEATPAAAEATPAAMGPAPGATDEGRTPGASAPAADERFQPAVLVPNGPAHELDRRIGRILDGAEEPPAWWLRDDSGYSIARRDLEFLQIDPQQVRWMLTGESPMGLTPELYQQFGAQMLEALERDGVDASQVDLRLKGTGAGFFSGLHKTLPREAELADRPQAVQRLREWFGNDQNRPLRRPYDSMYRLGLDSEPSDFDLDINSTAAVRAAREHWRAHHNDRYPGDFMGGHGYLDKDTVHGALPALSGWAKRWEDKLGRPMSLGVFESTGPFNAQVLGRELSSHFKDSDWIIHRPQDPMAWRTPRSRVIERPAGAGAGVAPAPVAGQAAGQASGQAAAPAAGQAGPGLSITAGQPAPGTRGPGQGRGTAAAQPEHLRRGGTPGRGSGRGR
;
A
#
# COMPACT_ATOMS: atom_id res chain seq x y z
N MET A 1 37.11 18.93 3.58
CA MET A 1 37.35 17.59 3.01
C MET A 1 38.82 17.43 2.66
N PRO A 2 39.45 16.27 2.90
CA PRO A 2 40.81 16.02 2.42
C PRO A 2 40.86 16.08 0.88
N PRO A 3 41.98 16.41 0.24
CA PRO A 3 42.08 16.45 -1.21
C PRO A 3 41.78 15.08 -1.87
N PRO A 4 41.22 15.04 -3.09
CA PRO A 4 41.11 13.81 -3.87
C PRO A 4 42.46 13.09 -3.98
N GLY A 5 42.48 11.77 -3.80
CA GLY A 5 43.70 10.95 -3.84
C GLY A 5 44.61 11.03 -2.61
N SER A 6 44.26 11.79 -1.58
CA SER A 6 45.02 11.81 -0.32
C SER A 6 44.97 10.47 0.42
N ALA A 7 46.04 10.15 1.16
CA ALA A 7 46.12 8.94 1.98
C ALA A 7 44.96 8.84 2.98
N GLU A 8 44.55 9.97 3.56
CA GLU A 8 43.40 10.02 4.47
C GLU A 8 42.10 9.56 3.78
N ARG A 9 41.85 9.97 2.52
CA ARG A 9 40.66 9.48 1.79
C ARG A 9 40.73 7.99 1.51
N ALA A 10 41.90 7.47 1.14
CA ALA A 10 42.08 6.05 0.90
C ALA A 10 41.84 5.23 2.18
N GLU A 11 42.37 5.68 3.33
CA GLU A 11 42.14 5.08 4.64
C GLU A 11 40.67 5.12 5.03
N ARG A 12 39.99 6.25 4.84
CA ARG A 12 38.55 6.38 5.16
C ARG A 12 37.65 5.58 4.23
N GLN A 13 38.02 5.45 2.96
CA GLN A 13 37.33 4.55 2.02
C GLN A 13 37.49 3.10 2.47
N GLN A 14 38.71 2.66 2.84
CA GLN A 14 38.94 1.31 3.37
C GLN A 14 38.14 1.05 4.66
N LEU A 15 38.07 2.04 5.56
CA LEU A 15 37.22 1.97 6.74
C LEU A 15 35.74 1.81 6.37
N GLY A 16 35.25 2.62 5.42
CA GLY A 16 33.89 2.53 4.90
C GLY A 16 33.59 1.15 4.30
N GLU A 17 34.51 0.60 3.50
CA GLU A 17 34.38 -0.74 2.92
C GLU A 17 34.38 -1.86 3.98
N ALA A 18 35.22 -1.72 5.01
CA ALA A 18 35.27 -2.67 6.13
C ALA A 18 33.98 -2.67 6.96
N LEU A 19 33.30 -1.53 7.09
CA LEU A 19 31.99 -1.43 7.75
C LEU A 19 30.89 -2.21 7.04
N LEU A 20 30.99 -2.35 5.72
CA LEU A 20 29.94 -2.95 4.90
C LEU A 20 29.98 -4.50 4.89
N THR A 21 31.14 -5.11 5.15
CA THR A 21 31.39 -6.54 4.93
C THR A 21 31.44 -7.40 6.20
N ASP A 22 31.13 -6.84 7.37
CA ASP A 22 31.33 -7.47 8.68
C ASP A 22 32.69 -8.20 8.80
N ASP A 23 33.78 -7.46 8.58
CA ASP A 23 35.16 -7.97 8.62
C ASP A 23 35.41 -9.09 7.59
N GLY A 24 34.74 -8.99 6.44
CA GLY A 24 34.86 -9.94 5.33
C GLY A 24 33.96 -11.18 5.45
N ARG A 25 33.15 -11.31 6.50
CA ARG A 25 32.20 -12.43 6.64
C ARG A 25 31.01 -12.32 5.71
N VAL A 26 30.65 -11.08 5.34
CA VAL A 26 29.56 -10.76 4.43
C VAL A 26 30.15 -10.30 3.11
N THR A 27 30.03 -11.16 2.09
CA THR A 27 30.68 -10.94 0.79
C THR A 27 29.70 -10.58 -0.31
N GLU A 28 28.40 -10.82 -0.10
CA GLU A 28 27.37 -10.58 -1.09
C GLU A 28 26.11 -9.93 -0.51
N THR A 29 25.41 -9.16 -1.35
CA THR A 29 24.23 -8.37 -0.92
C THR A 29 23.11 -9.24 -0.33
N PRO A 30 22.75 -10.40 -0.91
CA PRO A 30 21.70 -11.26 -0.33
C PRO A 30 22.04 -11.74 1.08
N GLN A 31 23.31 -12.04 1.35
CA GLN A 31 23.80 -12.43 2.67
C GLN A 31 23.67 -11.27 3.67
N ALA A 32 24.13 -10.07 3.29
CA ALA A 32 24.01 -8.86 4.12
C ALA A 32 22.55 -8.57 4.50
N LYS A 33 21.67 -8.60 3.50
CA LYS A 33 20.22 -8.38 3.69
C LYS A 33 19.61 -9.42 4.60
N THR A 34 19.93 -10.70 4.41
CA THR A 34 19.37 -11.78 5.25
C THR A 34 19.73 -11.61 6.73
N LEU A 35 20.98 -11.25 7.02
CA LEU A 35 21.43 -10.96 8.39
C LEU A 35 20.70 -9.75 8.98
N ALA A 36 20.62 -8.65 8.21
CA ALA A 36 19.93 -7.44 8.64
C ALA A 36 18.43 -7.72 8.91
N ILE A 37 17.75 -8.40 7.99
CA ILE A 37 16.33 -8.75 8.07
C ILE A 37 16.05 -9.61 9.32
N GLY A 38 16.82 -10.66 9.55
CA GLY A 38 16.65 -11.53 10.72
C GLY A 38 16.83 -10.76 12.04
N ALA A 39 17.86 -9.91 12.12
CA ALA A 39 18.13 -9.10 13.30
C ALA A 39 17.06 -8.03 13.55
N LEU A 40 16.57 -7.37 12.49
CA LEU A 40 15.49 -6.39 12.58
C LEU A 40 14.18 -7.06 13.02
N ALA A 41 13.76 -8.13 12.34
CA ALA A 41 12.54 -8.85 12.66
C ALA A 41 12.48 -9.30 14.13
N ALA A 42 13.62 -9.71 14.70
CA ALA A 42 13.74 -10.13 16.09
C ALA A 42 13.72 -8.97 17.10
N ARG A 43 14.15 -7.75 16.71
CA ARG A 43 14.30 -6.61 17.62
C ARG A 43 13.15 -5.61 17.56
N MET A 44 12.42 -5.56 16.44
CA MET A 44 11.25 -4.70 16.29
C MET A 44 10.17 -5.05 17.33
N ARG A 45 9.56 -4.02 17.91
CA ARG A 45 8.51 -4.10 18.92
C ARG A 45 7.12 -4.18 18.31
N ALA A 46 6.93 -3.65 17.10
CA ALA A 46 5.67 -3.76 16.39
C ALA A 46 5.23 -5.23 16.29
N SER A 47 3.95 -5.46 16.53
CA SER A 47 3.38 -6.80 16.48
C SER A 47 3.43 -7.37 15.06
N THR A 48 3.39 -8.69 14.93
CA THR A 48 3.45 -9.34 13.61
C THR A 48 2.32 -8.88 12.68
N PRO A 49 1.05 -8.70 13.11
CA PRO A 49 0.00 -8.13 12.28
C PRO A 49 0.26 -6.69 11.82
N GLU A 50 0.79 -5.82 12.70
CA GLU A 50 1.15 -4.44 12.34
C GLU A 50 2.29 -4.41 11.30
N LEU A 51 3.29 -5.29 11.45
CA LEU A 51 4.36 -5.42 10.47
C LEU A 51 3.87 -5.90 9.12
N VAL A 52 2.99 -6.92 9.10
CA VAL A 52 2.39 -7.40 7.88
C VAL A 52 1.61 -6.28 7.20
N LEU A 53 0.78 -5.52 7.91
CA LEU A 53 0.06 -4.37 7.35
C LEU A 53 1.02 -3.32 6.76
N ALA A 54 2.08 -2.97 7.48
CA ALA A 54 3.05 -1.98 7.02
C ALA A 54 3.86 -2.44 5.79
N SER A 55 3.88 -3.74 5.51
CA SER A 55 4.68 -4.35 4.45
C SER A 55 3.88 -5.04 3.35
N MET A 56 2.54 -4.98 3.39
CA MET A 56 1.67 -5.56 2.35
C MET A 56 2.17 -5.19 0.94
N GLY A 57 2.34 -6.18 0.08
CA GLY A 57 3.06 -5.99 -1.18
C GLY A 57 3.24 -7.29 -1.96
N LEU A 58 4.31 -7.40 -2.74
CA LEU A 58 4.56 -8.55 -3.63
C LEU A 58 4.69 -9.87 -2.85
N ALA A 59 5.51 -9.90 -1.81
CA ALA A 59 5.76 -11.12 -1.03
C ALA A 59 4.95 -11.23 0.27
N VAL A 60 4.26 -10.16 0.70
CA VAL A 60 3.48 -10.16 1.95
C VAL A 60 2.00 -10.01 1.62
N GLY A 61 1.25 -11.09 1.83
CA GLY A 61 -0.22 -11.11 1.75
C GLY A 61 -0.89 -11.00 3.12
N ASN A 62 -2.18 -10.64 3.11
CA ASN A 62 -3.01 -10.58 4.32
C ASN A 62 -3.20 -11.96 4.97
N ASP A 63 -3.12 -13.00 4.16
CA ASP A 63 -3.20 -14.41 4.56
C ASP A 63 -2.08 -14.80 5.53
N MET A 64 -0.88 -14.24 5.40
CA MET A 64 0.22 -14.50 6.33
C MET A 64 -0.19 -14.12 7.76
N ALA A 65 -0.64 -12.89 8.00
CA ALA A 65 -1.11 -12.51 9.34
C ALA A 65 -2.41 -13.24 9.73
N GLY A 66 -3.35 -13.38 8.79
CA GLY A 66 -4.67 -13.95 9.06
C GLY A 66 -4.66 -15.44 9.37
N ARG A 67 -3.61 -16.17 8.97
CA ARG A 67 -3.46 -17.62 9.20
C ARG A 67 -2.42 -17.97 10.25
N LEU A 68 -1.70 -16.99 10.82
CA LEU A 68 -0.76 -17.29 11.91
C LEU A 68 -1.52 -17.93 13.09
N GLY A 69 -0.98 -19.02 13.61
CA GLY A 69 -1.63 -19.86 14.62
C GLY A 69 -2.55 -20.96 14.07
N ASP A 70 -2.85 -20.97 12.75
CA ASP A 70 -3.72 -21.96 12.14
C ASP A 70 -2.94 -23.22 11.72
N ARG A 71 -3.22 -24.35 12.39
CA ARG A 71 -2.51 -25.62 12.18
C ARG A 71 -2.74 -26.24 10.81
N ASP A 72 -3.79 -25.81 10.11
CA ASP A 72 -4.19 -26.33 8.81
C ASP A 72 -3.48 -25.61 7.66
N TYR A 73 -2.66 -24.60 7.97
CA TYR A 73 -1.87 -23.84 7.00
C TYR A 73 -0.36 -23.94 7.23
N VAL A 74 0.38 -23.74 6.15
CA VAL A 74 1.84 -23.72 6.12
C VAL A 74 2.36 -22.52 5.32
N LEU A 75 3.55 -22.06 5.65
CA LEU A 75 4.36 -21.21 4.78
C LEU A 75 5.33 -22.07 3.99
N LEU A 76 5.34 -21.91 2.67
CA LEU A 76 6.32 -22.52 1.80
C LEU A 76 7.26 -21.43 1.26
N PRO A 77 8.48 -21.28 1.82
CA PRO A 77 9.43 -20.27 1.35
C PRO A 77 9.78 -20.45 -0.13
N HIS A 78 9.84 -19.35 -0.88
CA HIS A 78 10.25 -19.38 -2.29
C HIS A 78 11.73 -19.73 -2.45
N ASN A 79 12.55 -19.44 -1.44
CA ASN A 79 13.98 -19.72 -1.42
C ASN A 79 14.42 -20.29 -0.07
N GLU A 80 15.10 -21.44 -0.08
CA GLU A 80 15.55 -22.10 1.14
C GLU A 80 16.70 -21.37 1.84
N ARG A 81 17.64 -20.81 1.05
CA ARG A 81 18.79 -20.06 1.58
C ARG A 81 18.39 -18.68 2.08
N TYR A 82 17.37 -18.07 1.46
CA TYR A 82 16.90 -16.72 1.72
C TYR A 82 15.38 -16.69 1.91
N PRO A 83 14.87 -17.28 3.01
CA PRO A 83 13.43 -17.50 3.19
C PRO A 83 12.65 -16.19 3.37
N SER A 84 13.32 -15.07 3.64
CA SER A 84 12.72 -13.73 3.68
C SER A 84 12.34 -13.17 2.30
N MET A 85 12.71 -13.83 1.20
CA MET A 85 12.35 -13.41 -0.16
C MET A 85 10.89 -13.68 -0.54
N GLY A 86 10.10 -14.21 0.39
CA GLY A 86 8.70 -14.53 0.20
C GLY A 86 8.38 -15.98 0.48
N ALA A 87 7.09 -16.24 0.69
CA ALA A 87 6.55 -17.57 0.87
C ALA A 87 5.13 -17.62 0.31
N ASP A 88 4.70 -18.81 -0.10
CA ASP A 88 3.29 -19.08 -0.36
C ASP A 88 2.62 -19.53 0.94
N VAL A 89 1.44 -19.01 1.24
CA VAL A 89 0.57 -19.58 2.29
C VAL A 89 -0.28 -20.65 1.62
N LEU A 90 -0.14 -21.89 2.09
CA LEU A 90 -0.83 -23.06 1.53
C LEU A 90 -1.65 -23.74 2.62
N HIS A 91 -2.80 -24.28 2.27
CA HIS A 91 -3.44 -25.28 3.10
C HIS A 91 -2.56 -26.54 3.14
N ALA A 92 -2.47 -27.21 4.29
CA ALA A 92 -1.56 -28.33 4.49
C ALA A 92 -1.79 -29.49 3.50
N ASP A 93 -3.04 -29.67 3.04
CA ASP A 93 -3.36 -30.68 2.01
C ASP A 93 -2.82 -30.34 0.62
N GLU A 94 -2.60 -29.05 0.29
CA GLU A 94 -2.02 -28.63 -1.00
C GLU A 94 -0.58 -29.14 -1.16
N LEU A 95 0.16 -29.36 -0.06
CA LEU A 95 1.51 -29.93 -0.08
C LEU A 95 1.56 -31.35 -0.68
N ARG A 96 0.42 -32.07 -0.73
CA ARG A 96 0.33 -33.41 -1.34
C ARG A 96 0.17 -33.36 -2.85
N SER A 97 -0.07 -32.19 -3.43
CA SER A 97 -0.16 -32.04 -4.88
C SER A 97 1.20 -32.28 -5.54
N ALA A 98 1.18 -32.78 -6.79
CA ALA A 98 2.40 -32.98 -7.57
C ALA A 98 3.23 -31.69 -7.71
N GLN A 99 2.58 -30.53 -7.69
CA GLN A 99 3.22 -29.22 -7.78
C GLN A 99 4.15 -28.91 -6.58
N TYR A 100 3.76 -29.32 -5.37
CA TYR A 100 4.46 -28.92 -4.13
C TYR A 100 5.18 -30.07 -3.41
N GLN A 101 5.02 -31.30 -3.89
CA GLN A 101 5.54 -32.50 -3.22
C GLN A 101 7.04 -32.44 -2.94
N GLU A 102 7.84 -31.97 -3.91
CA GLU A 102 9.30 -31.87 -3.75
C GLU A 102 9.70 -30.79 -2.73
N ALA A 103 8.90 -29.72 -2.62
CA ALA A 103 9.16 -28.59 -1.75
C ALA A 103 8.60 -28.77 -0.32
N ALA A 104 7.74 -29.77 -0.09
CA ALA A 104 7.01 -29.95 1.17
C ALA A 104 7.90 -30.07 2.40
N HIS A 105 9.13 -30.58 2.27
CA HIS A 105 10.10 -30.68 3.37
C HIS A 105 10.57 -29.33 3.91
N ARG A 106 10.35 -28.23 3.18
CA ARG A 106 10.69 -26.85 3.56
C ARG A 106 9.53 -26.08 4.18
N ALA A 107 8.34 -26.68 4.20
CA ALA A 107 7.14 -26.02 4.70
C ALA A 107 7.23 -25.79 6.21
N VAL A 108 6.87 -24.58 6.64
CA VAL A 108 6.81 -24.19 8.05
C VAL A 108 5.37 -24.11 8.48
N ARG A 109 4.96 -24.86 9.51
CA ARG A 109 3.57 -24.86 9.97
C ARG A 109 3.20 -23.54 10.64
N MET A 110 2.04 -22.98 10.29
CA MET A 110 1.60 -21.66 10.75
C MET A 110 1.30 -21.58 12.26
N ASP A 111 1.14 -22.72 12.94
CA ASP A 111 0.95 -22.84 14.39
C ASP A 111 2.26 -22.88 15.20
N THR A 112 3.37 -22.40 14.64
CA THR A 112 4.71 -22.44 15.28
C THR A 112 5.37 -21.07 15.37
N ASP A 113 6.22 -20.86 16.39
CA ASP A 113 7.03 -19.63 16.52
C ASP A 113 7.96 -19.40 15.32
N GLN A 114 8.34 -20.48 14.62
CA GLN A 114 9.13 -20.41 13.39
C GLN A 114 8.35 -19.74 12.26
N ALA A 115 7.04 -20.02 12.13
CA ALA A 115 6.21 -19.34 11.14
C ALA A 115 6.09 -17.84 11.46
N GLU A 116 5.84 -17.48 12.72
CA GLU A 116 5.81 -16.07 13.11
C GLU A 116 7.13 -15.36 12.78
N THR A 117 8.26 -15.98 13.15
CA THR A 117 9.60 -15.45 12.84
C THR A 117 9.78 -15.25 11.33
N LEU A 118 9.39 -16.23 10.53
CA LEU A 118 9.48 -16.16 9.07
C LEU A 118 8.58 -15.06 8.48
N VAL A 119 7.34 -14.93 8.93
CA VAL A 119 6.43 -13.85 8.49
C VAL A 119 7.04 -12.49 8.80
N ARG A 120 7.58 -12.29 10.01
CA ARG A 120 8.26 -11.05 10.38
C ARG A 120 9.47 -10.77 9.50
N MET A 121 10.26 -11.80 9.17
CA MET A 121 11.39 -11.65 8.25
C MET A 121 10.95 -11.24 6.83
N ILE A 122 9.89 -11.85 6.29
CA ILE A 122 9.36 -11.49 4.97
C ILE A 122 8.82 -10.05 4.99
N ALA A 123 8.08 -9.66 6.04
CA ALA A 123 7.59 -8.31 6.26
C ALA A 123 8.70 -7.25 6.26
N VAL A 124 9.76 -7.49 7.06
CA VAL A 124 10.93 -6.60 7.11
C VAL A 124 11.66 -6.55 5.76
N SER A 125 11.76 -7.68 5.07
CA SER A 125 12.35 -7.76 3.73
C SER A 125 11.61 -6.87 2.73
N GLU A 126 10.28 -6.84 2.77
CA GLU A 126 9.46 -5.96 1.93
C GLU A 126 9.63 -4.47 2.29
N LEU A 127 9.69 -4.11 3.57
CA LEU A 127 10.01 -2.72 3.99
C LEU A 127 11.38 -2.27 3.47
N MET A 128 12.40 -3.12 3.62
CA MET A 128 13.73 -2.88 3.07
C MET A 128 13.75 -2.88 1.53
N GLY A 129 12.90 -3.71 0.92
CA GLY A 129 12.68 -3.81 -0.51
C GLY A 129 12.18 -2.49 -1.08
N ALA A 130 11.16 -1.89 -0.45
CA ALA A 130 10.58 -0.62 -0.87
C ALA A 130 11.64 0.48 -1.07
N TRP A 131 12.63 0.58 -0.17
CA TRP A 131 13.75 1.52 -0.31
C TRP A 131 14.74 1.15 -1.43
N SER A 132 14.99 -0.14 -1.63
CA SER A 132 16.02 -0.64 -2.55
C SER A 132 15.79 -0.24 -4.00
N TYR A 133 14.57 0.12 -4.39
CA TYR A 133 14.22 0.53 -5.75
C TYR A 133 14.46 2.02 -6.02
N GLY A 134 14.25 2.85 -5.01
CA GLY A 134 14.38 4.29 -5.14
C GLY A 134 13.92 5.01 -3.87
N SER A 135 14.49 6.18 -3.63
CA SER A 135 14.18 6.97 -2.44
C SER A 135 12.91 7.83 -2.56
N ASN A 136 12.13 7.67 -3.65
CA ASN A 136 10.94 8.47 -3.97
C ASN A 136 10.06 7.93 -5.12
N ASN A 137 10.07 6.61 -5.35
CA ASN A 137 9.37 6.01 -6.48
C ASN A 137 8.08 5.27 -6.09
N ASN A 138 7.78 5.15 -4.79
CA ASN A 138 6.56 4.56 -4.26
C ASN A 138 6.06 5.30 -3.02
N VAL A 139 4.78 5.13 -2.70
CA VAL A 139 4.09 5.80 -1.59
C VAL A 139 4.73 5.44 -0.24
N ARG A 140 5.10 4.17 -0.05
CA ARG A 140 5.70 3.68 1.19
C ARG A 140 7.05 4.33 1.50
N VAL A 141 7.90 4.56 0.51
CA VAL A 141 9.17 5.25 0.71
C VAL A 141 8.97 6.72 1.04
N LEU A 142 7.98 7.38 0.45
CA LEU A 142 7.62 8.75 0.84
C LEU A 142 7.10 8.80 2.29
N ALA A 143 6.29 7.82 2.70
CA ALA A 143 5.85 7.66 4.09
C ALA A 143 7.03 7.37 5.05
N LEU A 144 8.00 6.54 4.66
CA LEU A 144 9.23 6.30 5.43
C LEU A 144 10.05 7.59 5.60
N GLN A 145 10.17 8.42 4.55
CA GLN A 145 10.86 9.71 4.62
C GLN A 145 10.17 10.67 5.60
N GLU A 146 8.84 10.77 5.56
CA GLU A 146 8.08 11.63 6.49
C GLU A 146 8.12 11.10 7.92
N THR A 147 8.04 9.77 8.09
CA THR A 147 8.20 9.13 9.40
C THR A 147 9.60 9.38 9.96
N ALA A 148 10.65 9.31 9.14
CA ALA A 148 12.02 9.63 9.57
C ALA A 148 12.17 11.11 9.97
N ARG A 149 11.54 12.04 9.24
CA ARG A 149 11.51 13.47 9.62
C ARG A 149 10.93 13.64 11.01
N ASP A 150 9.78 13.02 11.27
CA ASP A 150 9.06 13.19 12.52
C ASP A 150 9.77 12.45 13.69
N GLU A 151 10.20 11.20 13.48
CA GLU A 151 10.85 10.34 14.49
C GLU A 151 12.19 10.91 14.97
N PHE A 152 13.00 11.48 14.06
CA PHE A 152 14.30 12.05 14.39
C PHE A 152 14.29 13.57 14.55
N GLY A 153 13.11 14.20 14.50
CA GLY A 153 12.94 15.65 14.70
C GLY A 153 13.71 16.50 13.67
N LEU A 154 13.82 16.01 12.44
CA LEU A 154 14.65 16.61 11.40
C LEU A 154 14.05 17.95 10.93
N ARG A 155 14.90 18.96 10.76
CA ARG A 155 14.51 20.32 10.34
C ARG A 155 15.33 20.76 9.14
N GLY A 156 14.78 21.67 8.34
CA GLY A 156 15.48 22.19 7.16
C GLY A 156 15.74 21.14 6.07
N VAL A 157 15.03 20.02 6.13
CA VAL A 157 15.10 18.95 5.14
C VAL A 157 14.29 19.30 3.90
N LEU A 158 14.67 18.72 2.78
CA LEU A 158 14.00 18.91 1.51
C LEU A 158 12.68 18.13 1.49
N ASP A 159 11.56 18.85 1.49
CA ASP A 159 10.22 18.27 1.38
C ASP A 159 9.91 17.77 -0.04
N TRP A 160 8.83 17.00 -0.16
CA TRP A 160 8.31 16.50 -1.44
C TRP A 160 7.11 17.32 -1.91
N GLN A 161 7.22 17.87 -3.12
CA GLN A 161 6.06 18.37 -3.86
C GLN A 161 5.35 17.17 -4.47
N LEU A 162 4.23 16.78 -3.85
CA LEU A 162 3.37 15.70 -4.32
C LEU A 162 2.13 16.29 -4.97
N ASP A 163 1.64 15.64 -6.02
CA ASP A 163 0.29 15.91 -6.50
C ASP A 163 -0.74 15.47 -5.45
N PRO A 164 -1.99 15.98 -5.49
CA PRO A 164 -3.01 15.68 -4.48
C PRO A 164 -3.32 14.20 -4.32
N ARG A 165 -3.24 13.40 -5.39
CA ARG A 165 -3.52 11.96 -5.34
C ARG A 165 -2.40 11.23 -4.61
N THR A 166 -1.15 11.47 -4.98
CA THR A 166 0.01 10.87 -4.30
C THR A 166 0.07 11.30 -2.84
N ARG A 167 -0.19 12.58 -2.54
CA ARG A 167 -0.29 13.08 -1.15
C ARG A 167 -1.32 12.30 -0.34
N SER A 168 -2.53 12.16 -0.85
CA SER A 168 -3.59 11.41 -0.18
C SER A 168 -3.20 9.95 0.07
N ALA A 169 -2.47 9.32 -0.86
CA ALA A 169 -1.96 7.97 -0.68
C ALA A 169 -0.87 7.87 0.40
N VAL A 170 0.04 8.85 0.47
CA VAL A 170 1.07 8.93 1.53
C VAL A 170 0.43 9.15 2.90
N ASP A 171 -0.55 10.05 2.98
CA ASP A 171 -1.27 10.32 4.21
C ASP A 171 -2.02 9.06 4.69
N LEU A 172 -2.62 8.31 3.76
CA LEU A 172 -3.25 7.03 4.06
C LEU A 172 -2.23 5.99 4.57
N GLU A 173 -1.09 5.84 3.89
CA GLU A 173 -0.01 4.93 4.33
C GLU A 173 0.48 5.28 5.74
N LEU A 174 0.66 6.58 6.03
CA LEU A 174 1.03 7.05 7.36
C LEU A 174 -0.07 6.79 8.39
N ASP A 175 -1.33 7.02 8.04
CA ASP A 175 -2.46 6.76 8.93
C ASP A 175 -2.53 5.30 9.37
N TYR A 176 -2.23 4.35 8.48
CA TYR A 176 -2.20 2.93 8.83
C TYR A 176 -0.92 2.51 9.54
N ASN A 177 0.25 2.98 9.07
CA ASN A 177 1.51 2.29 9.31
C ASN A 177 2.55 3.09 10.10
N ARG A 178 2.27 4.35 10.48
CA ARG A 178 3.25 5.25 11.13
C ARG A 178 4.01 4.62 12.29
N ASP A 179 3.34 3.91 13.18
CA ASP A 179 3.99 3.32 14.36
C ASP A 179 4.96 2.19 13.98
N ALA A 180 4.54 1.30 13.06
CA ALA A 180 5.39 0.22 12.56
C ALA A 180 6.57 0.75 11.74
N LEU A 181 6.35 1.76 10.89
CA LEU A 181 7.41 2.44 10.13
C LEU A 181 8.40 3.15 11.07
N GLY A 182 7.90 3.81 12.12
CA GLY A 182 8.74 4.48 13.12
C GLY A 182 9.59 3.47 13.91
N ASP A 183 9.00 2.36 14.32
CA ASP A 183 9.71 1.28 14.99
C ASP A 183 10.77 0.61 14.08
N PHE A 184 10.47 0.45 12.78
CA PHE A 184 11.43 -0.03 11.78
C PHE A 184 12.65 0.90 11.71
N LEU A 185 12.41 2.20 11.49
CA LEU A 185 13.44 3.22 11.39
C LEU A 185 14.30 3.32 12.66
N ARG A 186 13.66 3.31 13.84
CA ARG A 186 14.34 3.37 15.13
C ARG A 186 15.21 2.13 15.38
N THR A 187 14.69 0.95 15.06
CA THR A 187 15.39 -0.32 15.30
C THR A 187 16.65 -0.41 14.43
N GLN A 188 16.55 -0.09 13.13
CA GLN A 188 17.72 -0.09 12.26
C GLN A 188 18.76 0.95 12.69
N TYR A 189 18.32 2.15 13.08
CA TYR A 189 19.23 3.18 13.57
C TYR A 189 20.00 2.70 14.81
N ALA A 190 19.29 2.16 15.81
CA ALA A 190 19.92 1.63 17.02
C ALA A 190 20.95 0.54 16.71
N MET A 191 20.60 -0.40 15.82
CA MET A 191 21.52 -1.46 15.37
C MET A 191 22.76 -0.89 14.69
N THR A 192 22.61 0.13 13.84
CA THR A 192 23.74 0.81 13.18
C THR A 192 24.64 1.51 14.19
N GLN A 193 24.05 2.23 15.15
CA GLN A 193 24.82 2.91 16.19
C GLN A 193 25.60 1.92 17.08
N GLU A 194 25.02 0.74 17.40
CA GLU A 194 25.73 -0.34 18.09
C GLU A 194 26.96 -0.82 17.30
N VAL A 195 26.81 -1.06 15.99
CA VAL A 195 27.91 -1.52 15.13
C VAL A 195 29.03 -0.47 15.02
N LEU A 196 28.68 0.80 14.82
CA LEU A 196 29.66 1.89 14.71
C LEU A 196 30.40 2.09 16.03
N ALA A 197 29.69 2.08 17.16
CA ALA A 197 30.28 2.19 18.49
C ALA A 197 31.21 1.02 18.81
N ALA A 198 30.79 -0.22 18.53
CA ALA A 198 31.60 -1.42 18.76
C ALA A 198 32.92 -1.42 17.97
N ARG A 199 32.93 -0.75 16.81
CA ARG A 199 34.10 -0.61 15.94
C ARG A 199 34.91 0.67 16.19
N GLY A 200 34.49 1.50 17.15
CA GLY A 200 35.16 2.77 17.44
C GLY A 200 35.12 3.77 16.28
N VAL A 201 34.11 3.66 15.40
CA VAL A 201 33.97 4.59 14.27
C VAL A 201 33.20 5.83 14.72
N ALA A 202 33.88 6.98 14.67
CA ALA A 202 33.29 8.27 15.00
C ALA A 202 32.88 9.09 13.76
N GLU A 203 33.54 8.87 12.62
CA GLU A 203 33.28 9.58 11.37
C GLU A 203 33.60 8.71 10.14
N VAL A 204 32.89 8.95 9.04
CA VAL A 204 33.11 8.34 7.72
C VAL A 204 33.13 9.41 6.63
N ILE A 205 33.81 9.11 5.52
CA ILE A 205 33.69 9.88 4.27
C ILE A 205 32.76 9.12 3.34
N SER A 206 31.82 9.82 2.73
CA SER A 206 30.86 9.24 1.79
C SER A 206 30.72 10.06 0.53
N TYR A 207 30.24 9.42 -0.53
CA TYR A 207 30.07 9.99 -1.85
C TYR A 207 28.64 9.86 -2.34
N ARG A 208 28.13 10.85 -3.08
CA ARG A 208 26.78 10.81 -3.65
C ARG A 208 26.74 11.46 -5.02
N ALA A 209 25.99 10.85 -5.93
CA ALA A 209 25.69 11.41 -7.23
C ALA A 209 24.45 12.29 -7.14
N LEU A 210 24.50 13.43 -7.80
CA LEU A 210 23.32 14.17 -8.23
C LEU A 210 23.39 14.30 -9.74
N SER A 211 22.29 14.02 -10.42
CA SER A 211 22.18 14.17 -11.88
C SER A 211 20.94 14.96 -12.24
N TRP A 212 21.00 15.61 -13.39
CA TRP A 212 19.92 16.40 -13.96
C TRP A 212 19.63 15.91 -15.38
N PRO A 213 18.34 15.85 -15.78
CA PRO A 213 17.97 15.55 -17.16
C PRO A 213 18.70 16.46 -18.15
N GLU A 214 19.00 15.93 -19.32
CA GLU A 214 19.60 16.72 -20.40
C GLU A 214 18.73 17.94 -20.71
N GLY A 215 19.37 19.12 -20.83
CA GLY A 215 18.70 20.40 -21.09
C GLY A 215 18.04 21.07 -19.88
N SER A 216 18.00 20.44 -18.70
CA SER A 216 17.45 21.09 -17.51
C SER A 216 18.43 22.08 -16.86
N ASP A 217 17.87 23.11 -16.21
CA ASP A 217 18.66 24.09 -15.46
C ASP A 217 19.44 23.41 -14.35
N ARG A 218 20.73 23.73 -14.30
CA ARG A 218 21.65 23.23 -13.28
C ARG A 218 21.94 24.32 -12.27
N PRO A 219 22.10 23.98 -10.99
CA PRO A 219 22.60 24.93 -10.01
C PRO A 219 23.96 25.48 -10.45
N SER A 220 24.23 26.77 -10.20
CA SER A 220 25.50 27.41 -10.56
C SER A 220 26.72 26.77 -9.91
N TRP A 221 26.53 26.02 -8.82
CA TRP A 221 27.56 25.24 -8.15
C TRP A 221 27.83 23.87 -8.79
N ALA A 222 27.07 23.46 -9.80
CA ALA A 222 27.20 22.16 -10.46
C ALA A 222 28.00 22.28 -11.78
N VAL A 223 29.11 23.00 -11.76
CA VAL A 223 29.99 23.28 -12.92
C VAL A 223 31.46 22.96 -12.60
N GLU A 224 32.26 22.68 -13.63
CA GLU A 224 33.64 22.17 -13.47
C GLU A 224 34.53 23.07 -12.60
N ASP A 225 34.43 24.39 -12.76
CA ASP A 225 35.20 25.39 -12.00
C ASP A 225 34.92 25.38 -10.48
N THR A 226 33.89 24.65 -10.03
CA THR A 226 33.52 24.57 -8.62
C THR A 226 34.03 23.31 -7.94
N VAL A 227 34.73 22.41 -8.63
CA VAL A 227 35.36 21.23 -7.99
C VAL A 227 36.29 21.69 -6.85
N GLY A 228 36.14 21.07 -5.69
CA GLY A 228 36.80 21.45 -4.44
C GLY A 228 36.00 22.45 -3.59
N SER A 229 34.99 23.11 -4.15
CA SER A 229 34.14 24.05 -3.41
C SER A 229 33.25 23.33 -2.40
N THR A 230 33.06 23.96 -1.25
CA THR A 230 32.17 23.48 -0.20
C THR A 230 30.81 24.16 -0.30
N ILE A 231 29.76 23.37 -0.44
CA ILE A 231 28.39 23.81 -0.67
C ILE A 231 27.45 23.27 0.39
N GLU A 232 26.36 23.99 0.62
CA GLU A 232 25.22 23.47 1.36
C GLU A 232 24.32 22.74 0.36
N VAL A 233 24.11 21.45 0.60
CA VAL A 233 23.26 20.61 -0.25
C VAL A 233 22.03 20.28 0.58
N PRO A 234 20.84 20.79 0.22
CA PRO A 234 19.61 20.38 0.85
C PRO A 234 19.47 18.86 0.76
N GLN A 235 19.32 18.20 1.90
CA GLN A 235 19.17 16.76 1.98
C GLN A 235 17.72 16.39 2.30
N ARG A 236 17.31 15.24 1.78
CA ARG A 236 16.05 14.59 2.15
C ARG A 236 16.17 14.03 3.58
N PRO A 237 15.05 13.72 4.27
CA PRO A 237 15.08 13.03 5.56
C PRO A 237 15.97 11.79 5.60
N LEU A 238 16.01 11.03 4.51
CA LEU A 238 16.88 9.88 4.29
C LEU A 238 17.62 10.01 2.95
N ALA A 239 18.93 9.78 2.96
CA ALA A 239 19.81 9.94 1.82
C ALA A 239 20.75 8.74 1.63
N SER A 240 20.72 8.13 0.44
CA SER A 240 21.73 7.12 0.06
C SER A 240 23.08 7.77 -0.27
N TRP A 241 24.15 7.20 0.28
CA TRP A 241 25.53 7.57 0.02
C TRP A 241 26.38 6.30 -0.13
N SER A 242 27.43 6.36 -0.95
CA SER A 242 28.39 5.28 -1.12
C SER A 242 29.67 5.52 -0.33
N ALA A 243 30.29 4.44 0.16
CA ALA A 243 31.65 4.47 0.71
C ALA A 243 32.72 4.67 -0.38
N ASP A 244 32.38 4.42 -1.65
CA ASP A 244 33.32 4.39 -2.75
C ASP A 244 32.95 5.39 -3.85
N ARG A 245 33.86 6.33 -4.09
CA ARG A 245 33.72 7.34 -5.14
C ARG A 245 33.51 6.72 -6.51
N ARG A 246 34.18 5.58 -6.80
CA ARG A 246 34.13 4.94 -8.11
C ARG A 246 32.74 4.44 -8.43
N VAL A 247 32.05 3.83 -7.46
CA VAL A 247 30.65 3.39 -7.64
C VAL A 247 29.75 4.56 -8.08
N VAL A 248 29.95 5.73 -7.46
CA VAL A 248 29.17 6.94 -7.79
C VAL A 248 29.52 7.49 -9.18
N ALA A 249 30.79 7.42 -9.58
CA ALA A 249 31.23 7.82 -10.91
C ALA A 249 30.66 6.88 -11.99
N ASP A 250 30.83 5.58 -11.82
CA ASP A 250 30.31 4.55 -12.74
C ASP A 250 28.79 4.70 -12.91
N TRP A 251 28.07 4.95 -11.80
CA TRP A 251 26.62 5.22 -11.86
C TRP A 251 26.26 6.49 -12.66
N LEU A 252 27.04 7.57 -12.55
CA LEU A 252 26.81 8.79 -13.33
C LEU A 252 27.08 8.57 -14.83
N GLU A 253 28.11 7.78 -15.15
CA GLU A 253 28.41 7.40 -16.53
C GLU A 253 27.25 6.63 -17.17
N GLU A 254 26.54 5.80 -16.40
CA GLU A 254 25.37 5.05 -16.86
C GLU A 254 24.13 5.92 -17.12
N ARG A 255 23.89 6.98 -16.32
CA ARG A 255 22.60 7.72 -16.31
C ARG A 255 22.41 8.78 -17.39
N ARG A 256 23.45 9.12 -18.17
CA ARG A 256 23.47 10.21 -19.16
C ARG A 256 23.16 11.58 -18.56
N GLY A 257 23.48 12.62 -19.32
CA GLY A 257 23.30 14.00 -18.91
C GLY A 257 24.42 14.50 -17.99
N HIS A 258 24.12 15.59 -17.29
CA HIS A 258 25.06 16.22 -16.40
C HIS A 258 24.87 15.70 -14.98
N GLY A 259 25.98 15.48 -14.29
CA GLY A 259 25.94 15.14 -12.88
C GLY A 259 27.16 15.64 -12.13
N VAL A 260 27.06 15.53 -10.81
CA VAL A 260 28.13 15.88 -9.88
C VAL A 260 28.29 14.78 -8.85
N ILE A 261 29.54 14.57 -8.47
CA ILE A 261 29.93 13.74 -7.34
C ILE A 261 30.12 14.67 -6.17
N LEU A 262 29.37 14.44 -5.10
CA LEU A 262 29.52 15.11 -3.83
C LEU A 262 30.30 14.22 -2.88
N ALA A 263 31.18 14.81 -2.07
CA ALA A 263 31.86 14.13 -0.98
C ALA A 263 31.55 14.85 0.35
N ALA A 264 31.16 14.09 1.37
CA ALA A 264 30.82 14.63 2.68
C ALA A 264 31.50 13.81 3.79
N ARG A 265 31.74 14.47 4.94
CA ARG A 265 32.07 13.80 6.20
C ARG A 265 30.80 13.68 7.02
N HIS A 266 30.48 12.45 7.40
CA HIS A 266 29.37 12.16 8.29
C HIS A 266 29.92 11.68 9.62
N SER A 267 29.38 12.20 10.71
CA SER A 267 29.61 11.64 12.02
C SER A 267 28.83 10.33 12.17
N ALA A 268 29.22 9.47 13.12
CA ALA A 268 28.57 8.18 13.32
C ALA A 268 27.05 8.31 13.57
N GLN A 269 26.63 9.36 14.28
CA GLN A 269 25.22 9.66 14.55
C GLN A 269 24.40 10.00 13.28
N ASP A 270 25.05 10.46 12.20
CA ASP A 270 24.36 10.77 10.94
C ASP A 270 24.24 9.52 10.05
N VAL A 271 25.04 8.48 10.30
CA VAL A 271 24.94 7.22 9.56
C VAL A 271 23.72 6.48 10.08
N PHE A 272 22.69 6.44 9.24
CA PHE A 272 21.37 5.94 9.61
C PHE A 272 21.29 4.42 9.53
N SER A 273 21.75 3.84 8.42
CA SER A 273 21.75 2.39 8.24
C SER A 273 22.86 1.88 7.32
N LEU A 274 23.41 0.70 7.65
CA LEU A 274 24.36 -0.05 6.83
C LEU A 274 23.67 -1.27 6.19
N PRO A 275 24.22 -1.88 5.12
CA PRO A 275 23.63 -3.09 4.51
C PRO A 275 23.43 -4.27 5.47
N THR A 276 24.20 -4.34 6.55
CA THR A 276 24.13 -5.38 7.59
C THR A 276 23.18 -5.04 8.74
N THR A 277 22.61 -3.83 8.77
CA THR A 277 21.75 -3.34 9.87
C THR A 277 20.41 -2.77 9.40
N GLY A 278 20.20 -2.60 8.09
CA GLY A 278 18.93 -2.18 7.53
C GLY A 278 19.07 -1.71 6.10
N MET A 279 18.45 -0.57 5.78
CA MET A 279 18.47 0.01 4.43
C MET A 279 19.91 0.33 3.97
N GLY A 280 20.33 -0.29 2.88
CA GLY A 280 21.66 -0.15 2.31
C GLY A 280 21.88 -1.22 1.25
N PHE A 281 22.87 -1.03 0.38
CA PHE A 281 23.14 -1.94 -0.73
C PHE A 281 24.62 -2.24 -0.84
N LEU A 282 25.03 -3.44 -0.42
CA LEU A 282 26.43 -3.84 -0.36
C LEU A 282 27.13 -3.75 -1.72
N GLY A 283 26.46 -4.15 -2.81
CA GLY A 283 27.01 -4.09 -4.17
C GLY A 283 27.34 -2.67 -4.65
N GLN A 284 26.67 -1.64 -4.11
CA GLN A 284 26.96 -0.23 -4.39
C GLN A 284 27.76 0.43 -3.25
N LYS A 285 28.20 -0.38 -2.29
CA LYS A 285 28.84 0.09 -1.06
C LYS A 285 28.01 1.19 -0.38
N GLU A 286 26.69 1.05 -0.44
CA GLU A 286 25.73 2.08 -0.05
C GLU A 286 25.32 1.94 1.42
N TRP A 287 25.29 3.07 2.12
CA TRP A 287 24.58 3.28 3.38
C TRP A 287 23.60 4.44 3.26
N VAL A 288 22.67 4.53 4.21
CA VAL A 288 21.73 5.65 4.31
C VAL A 288 22.19 6.58 5.43
N THR A 289 22.02 7.89 5.24
CA THR A 289 22.31 8.92 6.26
C THR A 289 21.06 9.73 6.59
N LEU A 290 21.04 10.25 7.82
CA LEU A 290 20.21 11.39 8.22
C LEU A 290 20.86 12.69 7.71
N PRO A 291 20.07 13.76 7.54
CA PRO A 291 20.60 15.10 7.30
C PRO A 291 21.29 15.62 8.57
N GLY A 292 22.53 16.09 8.43
CA GLY A 292 23.26 16.80 9.48
C GLY A 292 23.72 18.18 9.03
N ASP A 293 24.42 18.92 9.89
CA ASP A 293 24.97 20.26 9.61
C ASP A 293 26.17 20.24 8.62
N HIS A 294 26.24 19.22 7.77
CA HIS A 294 27.41 18.90 6.99
C HIS A 294 27.32 19.51 5.60
N ARG A 295 28.31 20.36 5.30
CA ARG A 295 28.54 20.86 3.96
C ARG A 295 29.22 19.77 3.13
N ALA A 296 28.80 19.63 1.88
CA ALA A 296 29.44 18.71 0.93
C ALA A 296 30.48 19.46 0.10
N THR A 297 31.52 18.75 -0.34
CA THR A 297 32.47 19.24 -1.33
C THR A 297 32.09 18.70 -2.71
N VAL A 298 32.07 19.57 -3.73
CA VAL A 298 31.96 19.14 -5.13
C VAL A 298 33.24 18.40 -5.50
N ASP A 299 33.16 17.09 -5.65
CA ASP A 299 34.33 16.20 -5.84
C ASP A 299 34.59 15.83 -7.29
N GLY A 300 33.61 16.03 -8.15
CA GLY A 300 33.72 15.81 -9.58
C GLY A 300 32.47 16.29 -10.29
N VAL A 301 32.61 16.64 -11.56
CA VAL A 301 31.53 17.01 -12.46
C VAL A 301 31.63 16.11 -13.67
N VAL A 302 30.52 15.49 -14.04
CA VAL A 302 30.41 14.60 -15.19
C VAL A 302 29.52 15.29 -16.21
N SER A 303 30.06 15.56 -17.40
CA SER A 303 29.32 16.13 -18.52
C SER A 303 29.48 15.22 -19.72
N HIS A 304 28.52 14.32 -19.93
CA HIS A 304 28.49 13.48 -21.13
C HIS A 304 27.49 14.04 -22.14
N LEU A 305 27.98 14.43 -23.32
CA LEU A 305 27.18 14.76 -24.51
C LEU A 305 27.05 13.55 -25.47
N GLY A 306 27.29 12.34 -24.98
CA GLY A 306 27.45 11.14 -25.81
C GLY A 306 26.13 10.51 -26.27
N ALA A 307 25.85 10.59 -27.57
CA ALA A 307 24.65 10.10 -28.26
C ALA A 307 24.54 8.56 -28.42
N GLY A 308 24.89 7.76 -27.41
CA GLY A 308 24.52 6.34 -27.43
C GLY A 308 23.01 6.19 -27.25
N GLN A 309 22.37 5.10 -27.66
CA GLN A 309 21.03 4.69 -27.17
C GLN A 309 21.24 3.50 -26.21
N ARG A 310 20.88 3.68 -24.94
CA ARG A 310 20.92 2.67 -23.88
C ARG A 310 19.66 2.93 -23.06
N GLU A 311 18.94 1.86 -22.76
CA GLU A 311 17.69 1.90 -22.02
C GLU A 311 17.96 2.36 -20.57
N GLN A 312 17.18 3.33 -20.10
CA GLN A 312 17.13 3.65 -18.68
C GLN A 312 16.42 2.50 -17.95
N SER A 313 16.93 2.09 -16.78
CA SER A 313 16.21 1.14 -15.92
C SER A 313 14.82 1.69 -15.55
N ALA A 314 13.76 0.89 -15.60
CA ALA A 314 12.39 1.33 -15.29
C ALA A 314 12.27 2.01 -13.91
N ALA A 315 13.03 1.55 -12.91
CA ALA A 315 13.06 2.17 -11.58
C ALA A 315 13.53 3.63 -11.55
N ALA A 316 14.32 4.08 -12.54
CA ALA A 316 14.75 5.48 -12.65
C ALA A 316 13.72 6.36 -13.37
N ALA A 317 12.75 5.76 -14.07
CA ALA A 317 11.72 6.48 -14.84
C ALA A 317 10.51 6.88 -13.97
N VAL A 318 10.27 6.19 -12.85
CA VAL A 318 9.14 6.47 -11.95
C VAL A 318 9.60 7.39 -10.82
N MET A 319 9.18 8.65 -10.87
CA MET A 319 9.33 9.60 -9.75
C MET A 319 7.96 10.04 -9.24
N LEU A 320 7.63 9.66 -8.00
CA LEU A 320 6.45 10.17 -7.31
C LEU A 320 6.81 11.49 -6.63
N GLY A 321 6.42 12.58 -7.28
CA GLY A 321 6.70 13.94 -6.84
C GLY A 321 8.11 14.43 -7.16
N ARG A 322 8.34 15.70 -6.84
CA ARG A 322 9.62 16.39 -7.07
C ARG A 322 10.10 17.01 -5.77
N PRO A 323 11.42 17.11 -5.54
CA PRO A 323 11.92 17.79 -4.35
C PRO A 323 11.52 19.27 -4.35
N ALA A 324 11.08 19.79 -3.20
CA ALA A 324 10.66 21.17 -3.01
C ALA A 324 11.86 22.12 -2.89
N ILE A 325 12.52 22.43 -4.01
CA ILE A 325 13.71 23.29 -4.00
C ILE A 325 13.30 24.74 -3.68
N PRO A 326 13.81 25.35 -2.59
CA PRO A 326 13.51 26.74 -2.25
C PRO A 326 13.87 27.70 -3.39
N GLY A 327 12.96 28.62 -3.72
CA GLY A 327 13.17 29.64 -4.76
C GLY A 327 12.84 29.20 -6.19
N VAL A 328 12.55 27.92 -6.43
CA VAL A 328 12.01 27.45 -7.72
C VAL A 328 10.48 27.40 -7.60
N VAL A 329 9.80 28.41 -8.17
CA VAL A 329 8.34 28.37 -8.28
C VAL A 329 7.99 27.28 -9.29
N ALA A 330 7.35 26.21 -8.83
CA ALA A 330 6.88 25.16 -9.72
C ALA A 330 5.86 25.79 -10.67
N GLU A 331 6.15 25.79 -11.97
CA GLU A 331 5.08 25.96 -12.95
C GLU A 331 4.08 24.83 -12.72
N PRO A 332 2.76 25.13 -12.61
CA PRO A 332 1.76 24.09 -12.44
C PRO A 332 1.94 23.09 -13.57
N ALA A 333 2.25 21.83 -13.20
CA ALA A 333 2.47 20.78 -14.17
C ALA A 333 1.26 20.77 -15.12
N ARG A 334 1.48 21.08 -16.40
CA ARG A 334 0.49 20.82 -17.44
C ARG A 334 0.33 19.31 -17.47
N MET A 335 -0.69 18.82 -16.76
CA MET A 335 -1.10 17.43 -16.84
C MET A 335 -1.35 17.15 -18.32
N PRO A 336 -0.62 16.22 -18.96
CA PRO A 336 -1.04 15.74 -20.27
C PRO A 336 -2.48 15.21 -20.09
N GLY A 337 -3.40 15.67 -20.95
CA GLY A 337 -4.80 15.28 -20.85
C GLY A 337 -4.92 13.76 -20.76
N ALA A 338 -5.78 13.28 -19.84
CA ALA A 338 -5.94 11.88 -19.46
C ALA A 338 -6.53 10.96 -20.55
N ALA A 339 -6.23 11.18 -21.83
CA ALA A 339 -6.88 10.50 -22.96
C ALA A 339 -5.94 9.92 -24.04
N GLU A 340 -4.62 9.87 -23.85
CA GLU A 340 -3.75 9.11 -24.76
C GLU A 340 -2.91 8.10 -24.01
N HIS A 341 -3.44 6.87 -23.91
CA HIS A 341 -2.59 5.70 -23.79
C HIS A 341 -1.65 5.66 -25.01
N VAL A 342 -0.36 5.84 -24.74
CA VAL A 342 0.73 5.60 -25.68
C VAL A 342 0.59 4.16 -26.18
N ARG A 343 0.15 3.99 -27.43
CA ARG A 343 0.27 2.73 -28.15
C ARG A 343 1.77 2.45 -28.32
N THR A 344 2.27 1.44 -27.62
CA THR A 344 3.58 0.84 -27.88
C THR A 344 3.61 0.36 -29.34
N PRO A 345 4.58 0.77 -30.17
CA PRO A 345 4.73 0.18 -31.49
C PRO A 345 5.19 -1.27 -31.37
N ALA A 346 4.58 -2.15 -32.17
CA ALA A 346 4.95 -3.55 -32.27
C ALA A 346 6.44 -3.71 -32.58
N ALA A 347 7.13 -4.49 -31.75
CA ALA A 347 8.54 -4.81 -31.92
C ALA A 347 8.76 -5.52 -33.26
N ALA A 348 9.63 -4.94 -34.09
CA ALA A 348 10.16 -5.58 -35.29
C ALA A 348 11.21 -6.61 -34.88
N GLU A 349 11.05 -7.84 -35.38
CA GLU A 349 12.06 -8.89 -35.30
C GLU A 349 13.39 -8.41 -35.89
N SER A 350 14.46 -8.50 -35.11
CA SER A 350 15.82 -8.39 -35.62
C SER A 350 16.72 -9.32 -34.83
N ALA A 351 17.18 -10.36 -35.53
CA ALA A 351 18.12 -11.35 -35.09
C ALA A 351 19.52 -10.74 -34.85
N SER A 352 20.18 -11.08 -33.74
CA SER A 352 21.64 -11.12 -33.70
C SER A 352 22.20 -12.00 -32.59
N ALA A 353 22.95 -13.01 -33.06
CA ALA A 353 24.28 -13.44 -32.64
C ALA A 353 24.64 -13.59 -31.14
N ALA A 354 25.04 -14.82 -30.83
CA ALA A 354 25.57 -15.34 -29.59
C ALA A 354 26.91 -14.74 -29.14
N VAL A 355 27.10 -14.65 -27.81
CA VAL A 355 28.38 -14.84 -27.15
C VAL A 355 28.15 -15.75 -25.93
N GLU A 356 28.85 -16.88 -25.93
CA GLU A 356 28.80 -17.97 -24.94
C GLU A 356 29.41 -17.59 -23.59
N ALA A 357 28.81 -18.11 -22.51
CA ALA A 357 29.53 -18.65 -21.35
C ALA A 357 28.63 -19.61 -20.55
N THR A 358 28.75 -20.92 -20.85
CA THR A 358 28.25 -22.07 -20.06
C THR A 358 29.23 -22.35 -18.89
N PRO A 359 28.81 -23.02 -17.79
CA PRO A 359 28.50 -24.47 -17.76
C PRO A 359 27.20 -24.79 -16.98
N ALA A 360 26.26 -25.57 -17.53
CA ALA A 360 26.18 -27.03 -17.61
C ALA A 360 25.66 -27.73 -16.33
N ALA A 361 24.37 -28.08 -16.33
CA ALA A 361 23.82 -29.29 -15.71
C ALA A 361 22.48 -29.70 -16.39
N ALA A 362 22.43 -30.99 -16.75
CA ALA A 362 21.46 -31.83 -17.48
C ALA A 362 19.95 -31.60 -17.19
N GLU A 363 19.11 -31.43 -18.23
CA GLU A 363 18.26 -32.42 -18.94
C GLU A 363 17.00 -32.91 -18.20
N ALA A 364 15.82 -32.50 -18.70
CA ALA A 364 14.71 -33.39 -19.11
C ALA A 364 13.56 -32.57 -19.74
N THR A 365 13.31 -32.77 -21.03
CA THR A 365 12.12 -32.30 -21.77
C THR A 365 11.17 -33.48 -22.01
N PRO A 366 9.85 -33.25 -22.07
CA PRO A 366 9.16 -33.75 -23.26
C PRO A 366 8.14 -32.79 -23.89
N ALA A 367 7.84 -33.13 -25.14
CA ALA A 367 7.08 -32.44 -26.18
C ALA A 367 5.61 -32.09 -25.90
N ALA A 368 5.13 -31.02 -26.54
CA ALA A 368 3.78 -30.86 -27.11
C ALA A 368 3.79 -29.63 -28.07
N ALA A 369 3.64 -29.83 -29.38
CA ALA A 369 2.39 -29.76 -30.15
C ALA A 369 1.97 -28.30 -30.50
N GLU A 370 2.37 -27.87 -31.70
CA GLU A 370 1.94 -26.63 -32.35
C GLU A 370 0.47 -26.73 -32.81
N ALA A 371 -0.34 -25.73 -32.45
CA ALA A 371 -1.64 -25.46 -33.05
C ALA A 371 -1.69 -23.98 -33.46
N THR A 372 -1.72 -23.75 -34.77
CA THR A 372 -1.93 -22.46 -35.42
C THR A 372 -3.40 -22.05 -35.32
N PRO A 373 -3.73 -20.75 -35.15
CA PRO A 373 -4.99 -20.24 -35.67
C PRO A 373 -4.83 -19.12 -36.70
N ALA A 374 -5.78 -19.18 -37.62
CA ALA A 374 -5.98 -18.42 -38.83
C ALA A 374 -6.06 -16.88 -38.65
N ALA A 375 -5.56 -16.21 -39.68
CA ALA A 375 -5.72 -14.79 -39.95
C ALA A 375 -7.20 -14.42 -40.23
N MET A 376 -7.67 -13.34 -39.63
CA MET A 376 -8.86 -12.60 -40.04
C MET A 376 -8.44 -11.30 -40.74
N GLY A 377 -8.98 -11.08 -41.93
CA GLY A 377 -8.69 -9.93 -42.79
C GLY A 377 -9.38 -8.62 -42.36
N PRO A 378 -8.97 -7.47 -42.92
CA PRO A 378 -9.47 -6.17 -42.54
C PRO A 378 -10.71 -5.76 -43.36
N ALA A 379 -11.60 -4.97 -42.72
CA ALA A 379 -12.71 -4.27 -43.37
C ALA A 379 -12.61 -2.75 -43.10
N PRO A 380 -13.24 -1.91 -43.95
CA PRO A 380 -12.65 -0.66 -44.42
C PRO A 380 -13.11 0.60 -43.67
N GLY A 381 -12.39 1.69 -43.94
CA GLY A 381 -12.55 2.98 -43.30
C GLY A 381 -13.78 3.79 -43.70
N ALA A 382 -14.02 4.82 -42.90
CA ALA A 382 -14.89 5.94 -43.20
C ALA A 382 -14.19 7.25 -42.80
N THR A 383 -14.29 8.21 -43.71
CA THR A 383 -13.73 9.56 -43.68
C THR A 383 -14.48 10.47 -42.69
N ASP A 384 -13.73 11.30 -41.98
CA ASP A 384 -14.17 12.31 -41.03
C ASP A 384 -14.12 13.70 -41.68
N GLU A 385 -15.24 14.43 -41.68
CA GLU A 385 -15.30 15.87 -41.97
C GLU A 385 -16.16 16.59 -40.91
N GLY A 386 -15.47 17.27 -39.98
CA GLY A 386 -15.68 18.68 -39.66
C GLY A 386 -17.04 19.11 -39.10
N ARG A 387 -17.17 19.13 -37.76
CA ARG A 387 -18.13 20.01 -37.08
C ARG A 387 -17.61 20.52 -35.73
N THR A 388 -17.60 21.84 -35.58
CA THR A 388 -17.24 22.60 -34.37
C THR A 388 -18.35 22.49 -33.30
N PRO A 389 -18.06 22.24 -32.01
CA PRO A 389 -19.11 22.19 -30.98
C PRO A 389 -19.27 23.55 -30.29
N GLY A 390 -20.50 24.08 -30.35
CA GLY A 390 -21.00 25.05 -29.38
C GLY A 390 -21.39 24.32 -28.09
N ALA A 391 -21.05 24.91 -26.94
CA ALA A 391 -21.32 24.37 -25.61
C ALA A 391 -22.83 24.36 -25.30
N SER A 392 -23.51 23.31 -25.72
CA SER A 392 -24.77 22.86 -25.16
C SER A 392 -24.47 21.94 -23.99
N ALA A 393 -25.24 22.06 -22.89
CA ALA A 393 -25.23 21.08 -21.81
C ALA A 393 -25.33 19.66 -22.40
N PRO A 394 -24.64 18.65 -21.85
CA PRO A 394 -24.71 17.29 -22.38
C PRO A 394 -26.18 16.89 -22.39
N ALA A 395 -26.72 16.66 -23.60
CA ALA A 395 -27.98 15.94 -23.75
C ALA A 395 -27.83 14.66 -22.93
N ALA A 396 -28.83 14.34 -22.11
CA ALA A 396 -28.84 13.14 -21.27
C ALA A 396 -28.30 11.97 -22.10
N ASP A 397 -27.15 11.45 -21.69
CA ASP A 397 -26.37 10.49 -22.47
C ASP A 397 -27.28 9.29 -22.76
N GLU A 398 -27.76 9.16 -24.02
CA GLU A 398 -28.70 8.11 -24.44
C GLU A 398 -28.17 6.70 -24.19
N ARG A 399 -26.87 6.58 -23.86
CA ARG A 399 -26.19 5.34 -23.49
C ARG A 399 -26.67 4.74 -22.18
N PHE A 400 -27.21 5.52 -21.23
CA PHE A 400 -27.79 4.98 -20.00
C PHE A 400 -29.31 5.03 -20.06
N GLN A 401 -29.93 3.95 -20.56
CA GLN A 401 -31.36 3.74 -20.34
C GLN A 401 -31.53 2.87 -19.09
N PRO A 402 -32.02 3.42 -17.96
CA PRO A 402 -32.34 2.59 -16.80
C PRO A 402 -33.27 1.47 -17.25
N ALA A 403 -33.01 0.26 -16.78
CA ALA A 403 -33.81 -0.90 -17.15
C ALA A 403 -35.29 -0.57 -16.92
N VAL A 404 -36.08 -0.53 -18.01
CA VAL A 404 -37.50 -0.21 -17.94
C VAL A 404 -38.18 -1.37 -17.24
N LEU A 405 -38.56 -1.14 -15.98
CA LEU A 405 -39.23 -2.15 -15.17
C LEU A 405 -40.69 -2.23 -15.61
N VAL A 406 -41.09 -3.39 -16.13
CA VAL A 406 -42.50 -3.68 -16.38
C VAL A 406 -43.11 -4.19 -15.07
N PRO A 407 -44.10 -3.51 -14.48
CA PRO A 407 -44.74 -3.96 -13.25
C PRO A 407 -45.48 -5.28 -13.49
N ASN A 408 -44.82 -6.41 -13.22
CA ASN A 408 -45.40 -7.73 -13.43
C ASN A 408 -45.77 -8.35 -12.07
N GLY A 409 -47.04 -8.20 -11.67
CA GLY A 409 -47.65 -8.95 -10.56
C GLY A 409 -48.55 -8.13 -9.64
N PRO A 410 -49.47 -8.77 -8.88
CA PRO A 410 -50.21 -8.10 -7.83
C PRO A 410 -49.23 -7.54 -6.79
N ALA A 411 -49.39 -6.26 -6.43
CA ALA A 411 -48.47 -5.54 -5.55
C ALA A 411 -48.23 -6.33 -4.24
N HIS A 412 -46.98 -6.74 -4.04
CA HIS A 412 -46.55 -7.45 -2.84
C HIS A 412 -46.89 -6.57 -1.62
N GLU A 413 -47.22 -7.17 -0.49
CA GLU A 413 -47.54 -6.38 0.72
C GLU A 413 -46.38 -5.45 1.11
N LEU A 414 -45.15 -5.93 0.90
CA LEU A 414 -43.93 -5.15 1.06
C LEU A 414 -43.86 -3.94 0.12
N ASP A 415 -44.32 -4.04 -1.14
CA ASP A 415 -44.34 -2.89 -2.07
C ASP A 415 -45.26 -1.79 -1.54
N ARG A 416 -46.45 -2.18 -1.07
CA ARG A 416 -47.42 -1.25 -0.47
C ARG A 416 -46.86 -0.60 0.80
N ARG A 417 -46.12 -1.37 1.60
CA ARG A 417 -45.45 -0.88 2.82
C ARG A 417 -44.32 0.09 2.49
N ILE A 418 -43.46 -0.25 1.53
CA ILE A 418 -42.40 0.63 1.00
C ILE A 418 -43.01 1.96 0.55
N GLY A 419 -44.11 1.92 -0.21
CA GLY A 419 -44.83 3.13 -0.64
C GLY A 419 -45.25 4.00 0.54
N ARG A 420 -45.89 3.42 1.57
CA ARG A 420 -46.30 4.16 2.77
C ARG A 420 -45.13 4.76 3.54
N ILE A 421 -44.01 4.04 3.67
CA ILE A 421 -42.81 4.55 4.35
C ILE A 421 -42.24 5.74 3.57
N LEU A 422 -42.14 5.63 2.24
CA LEU A 422 -41.65 6.69 1.36
C LEU A 422 -42.56 7.94 1.38
N ASP A 423 -43.87 7.73 1.57
CA ASP A 423 -44.88 8.80 1.72
C ASP A 423 -44.93 9.40 3.13
N GLY A 424 -44.16 8.87 4.09
CA GLY A 424 -44.21 9.27 5.49
C GLY A 424 -45.49 8.85 6.22
N ALA A 425 -46.29 7.96 5.62
CA ALA A 425 -47.51 7.41 6.23
C ALA A 425 -47.24 6.26 7.21
N GLU A 426 -46.03 5.72 7.22
CA GLU A 426 -45.55 4.69 8.14
C GLU A 426 -44.13 5.04 8.61
N GLU A 427 -43.84 4.90 9.91
CA GLU A 427 -42.48 5.13 10.42
C GLU A 427 -41.49 4.11 9.84
N PRO A 428 -40.30 4.54 9.36
CA PRO A 428 -39.33 3.62 8.79
C PRO A 428 -38.87 2.58 9.82
N PRO A 429 -39.03 1.27 9.57
CA PRO A 429 -38.59 0.22 10.49
C PRO A 429 -37.06 0.16 10.60
N ALA A 430 -36.55 -0.63 11.55
CA ALA A 430 -35.10 -0.76 11.79
C ALA A 430 -34.30 -1.32 10.59
N TRP A 431 -34.95 -2.08 9.71
CA TRP A 431 -34.34 -2.59 8.48
C TRP A 431 -34.38 -1.61 7.30
N TRP A 432 -35.02 -0.44 7.46
CA TRP A 432 -35.08 0.58 6.42
C TRP A 432 -33.69 1.17 6.14
N LEU A 433 -33.47 1.62 4.90
CA LEU A 433 -32.20 2.20 4.49
C LEU A 433 -31.96 3.52 5.24
N ARG A 434 -30.92 3.52 6.07
CA ARG A 434 -30.49 4.66 6.89
C ARG A 434 -28.98 4.84 6.81
N ASP A 435 -28.53 6.08 6.87
CA ASP A 435 -27.11 6.37 7.08
C ASP A 435 -26.78 6.48 8.59
N ASP A 436 -25.51 6.71 8.89
CA ASP A 436 -24.99 6.82 10.26
C ASP A 436 -25.39 8.11 10.98
N SER A 437 -26.02 9.07 10.30
CA SER A 437 -26.68 10.22 10.93
C SER A 437 -28.11 9.90 11.39
N GLY A 438 -28.63 8.74 11.00
CA GLY A 438 -30.02 8.33 11.23
C GLY A 438 -30.99 8.79 10.14
N TYR A 439 -30.51 9.45 9.09
CA TYR A 439 -31.32 9.88 7.96
C TYR A 439 -31.93 8.66 7.26
N SER A 440 -33.25 8.68 7.07
CA SER A 440 -33.98 7.63 6.34
C SER A 440 -34.34 8.12 4.94
N ILE A 441 -34.15 7.28 3.93
CA ILE A 441 -34.51 7.65 2.55
C ILE A 441 -36.00 7.99 2.44
N ALA A 442 -36.31 9.04 1.68
CA ALA A 442 -37.66 9.52 1.41
C ALA A 442 -38.00 9.43 -0.09
N ARG A 443 -39.28 9.58 -0.46
CA ARG A 443 -39.71 9.54 -1.87
C ARG A 443 -38.95 10.51 -2.76
N ARG A 444 -38.73 11.75 -2.31
CA ARG A 444 -37.98 12.78 -3.05
C ARG A 444 -36.55 12.33 -3.41
N ASP A 445 -35.93 11.51 -2.57
CA ASP A 445 -34.57 11.03 -2.81
C ASP A 445 -34.56 10.05 -3.98
N LEU A 446 -35.53 9.13 -4.00
CA LEU A 446 -35.69 8.18 -5.10
C LEU A 446 -36.06 8.90 -6.41
N GLU A 447 -36.92 9.91 -6.35
CA GLU A 447 -37.28 10.73 -7.52
C GLU A 447 -36.07 11.47 -8.10
N PHE A 448 -35.28 12.14 -7.25
CA PHE A 448 -34.07 12.85 -7.69
C PHE A 448 -33.02 11.88 -8.27
N LEU A 449 -32.83 10.73 -7.63
CA LEU A 449 -31.87 9.72 -8.05
C LEU A 449 -32.37 8.90 -9.27
N GLN A 450 -33.66 9.01 -9.60
CA GLN A 450 -34.39 8.20 -10.58
C GLN A 450 -34.31 6.71 -10.28
N ILE A 451 -34.54 6.36 -9.01
CA ILE A 451 -34.57 5.00 -8.51
C ILE A 451 -36.03 4.56 -8.36
N ASP A 452 -36.39 3.44 -8.98
CA ASP A 452 -37.71 2.86 -8.81
C ASP A 452 -37.84 2.22 -7.40
N PRO A 453 -38.95 2.44 -6.66
CA PRO A 453 -39.18 1.77 -5.37
C PRO A 453 -39.05 0.24 -5.40
N GLN A 454 -39.30 -0.39 -6.55
CA GLN A 454 -39.10 -1.83 -6.75
C GLN A 454 -37.62 -2.24 -6.60
N GLN A 455 -36.67 -1.38 -6.99
CA GLN A 455 -35.23 -1.64 -6.77
C GLN A 455 -34.88 -1.60 -5.28
N VAL A 456 -35.52 -0.70 -4.52
CA VAL A 456 -35.37 -0.67 -3.06
C VAL A 456 -35.91 -1.96 -2.45
N ARG A 457 -37.04 -2.49 -2.93
CA ARG A 457 -37.53 -3.81 -2.51
C ARG A 457 -36.49 -4.90 -2.79
N TRP A 458 -35.98 -4.98 -4.01
CA TRP A 458 -35.01 -6.02 -4.38
C TRP A 458 -33.76 -6.00 -3.51
N MET A 459 -33.24 -4.81 -3.21
CA MET A 459 -32.11 -4.66 -2.31
C MET A 459 -32.47 -5.13 -0.89
N LEU A 460 -33.64 -4.76 -0.38
CA LEU A 460 -34.07 -5.13 0.98
C LEU A 460 -34.36 -6.64 1.12
N THR A 461 -34.88 -7.29 0.08
CA THR A 461 -35.15 -8.72 0.07
C THR A 461 -33.93 -9.56 -0.33
N GLY A 462 -32.84 -8.92 -0.75
CA GLY A 462 -31.63 -9.60 -1.22
C GLY A 462 -31.75 -10.18 -2.63
N GLU A 463 -32.79 -9.81 -3.39
CA GLU A 463 -33.05 -10.31 -4.76
C GLU A 463 -32.05 -9.73 -5.77
N SER A 464 -31.65 -8.47 -5.62
CA SER A 464 -30.72 -7.80 -6.53
C SER A 464 -30.12 -6.54 -5.88
N PRO A 465 -28.85 -6.20 -6.13
CA PRO A 465 -28.27 -4.92 -5.69
C PRO A 465 -28.82 -3.74 -6.50
N MET A 466 -28.50 -2.50 -6.09
CA MET A 466 -28.91 -1.31 -6.85
C MET A 466 -28.35 -1.35 -8.27
N GLY A 467 -29.14 -0.94 -9.26
CA GLY A 467 -28.71 -0.84 -10.66
C GLY A 467 -28.79 -2.15 -11.46
N LEU A 468 -29.21 -3.27 -10.86
CA LEU A 468 -29.45 -4.53 -11.56
C LEU A 468 -30.89 -5.02 -11.32
N THR A 469 -31.49 -5.64 -12.34
CA THR A 469 -32.67 -6.49 -12.12
C THR A 469 -32.23 -7.86 -11.59
N PRO A 470 -33.12 -8.62 -10.91
CA PRO A 470 -32.78 -9.97 -10.44
C PRO A 470 -32.25 -10.89 -11.55
N GLU A 471 -32.80 -10.81 -12.76
CA GLU A 471 -32.35 -11.60 -13.91
C GLU A 471 -30.95 -11.20 -14.38
N LEU A 472 -30.67 -9.89 -14.44
CA LEU A 472 -29.35 -9.38 -14.77
C LEU A 472 -28.34 -9.77 -13.69
N TYR A 473 -28.70 -9.70 -12.41
CA TYR A 473 -27.84 -10.08 -11.30
C TYR A 473 -27.47 -11.57 -11.33
N GLN A 474 -28.41 -12.46 -11.67
CA GLN A 474 -28.12 -13.88 -11.88
C GLN A 474 -27.13 -14.12 -13.03
N GLN A 475 -27.32 -13.43 -14.16
CA GLN A 475 -26.39 -13.50 -15.30
C GLN A 475 -25.02 -12.96 -14.94
N PHE A 476 -24.99 -11.85 -14.20
CA PHE A 476 -23.77 -11.18 -13.75
C PHE A 476 -22.90 -12.12 -12.92
N GLY A 477 -23.45 -12.72 -11.86
CA GLY A 477 -22.72 -13.67 -11.02
C GLY A 477 -22.29 -14.93 -11.76
N ALA A 478 -23.16 -15.51 -12.58
CA ALA A 478 -22.85 -16.73 -13.33
C ALA A 478 -21.72 -16.55 -14.35
N GLN A 479 -21.77 -15.46 -15.13
CA GLN A 479 -20.73 -15.17 -16.12
C GLN A 479 -19.40 -14.75 -15.49
N MET A 480 -19.43 -14.17 -14.29
CA MET A 480 -18.21 -13.83 -13.53
C MET A 480 -17.48 -15.10 -13.07
N LEU A 481 -18.20 -16.08 -12.49
CA LEU A 481 -17.60 -17.36 -12.12
C LEU A 481 -17.05 -18.10 -13.34
N GLU A 482 -17.79 -18.13 -14.44
CA GLU A 482 -17.32 -18.74 -15.69
C GLU A 482 -16.05 -18.03 -16.23
N ALA A 483 -15.93 -16.72 -16.03
CA ALA A 483 -14.72 -15.98 -16.39
C ALA A 483 -13.52 -16.36 -15.50
N LEU A 484 -13.73 -16.43 -14.18
CA LEU A 484 -12.69 -16.87 -13.22
C LEU A 484 -12.23 -18.31 -13.49
N GLU A 485 -13.14 -19.22 -13.78
CA GLU A 485 -12.82 -20.61 -14.13
C GLU A 485 -11.95 -20.70 -15.40
N ARG A 486 -12.23 -19.85 -16.41
CA ARG A 486 -11.39 -19.76 -17.62
C ARG A 486 -9.99 -19.21 -17.33
N ASP A 487 -9.86 -18.36 -16.32
CA ASP A 487 -8.57 -17.86 -15.82
C ASP A 487 -7.90 -18.84 -14.83
N GLY A 488 -8.46 -20.05 -14.65
CA GLY A 488 -7.87 -21.09 -13.80
C GLY A 488 -8.16 -20.94 -12.31
N VAL A 489 -9.12 -20.09 -11.92
CA VAL A 489 -9.55 -19.90 -10.54
C VAL A 489 -10.87 -20.66 -10.31
N ASP A 490 -10.81 -21.75 -9.55
CA ASP A 490 -11.98 -22.59 -9.26
C ASP A 490 -12.99 -21.84 -8.36
N ALA A 491 -14.29 -22.05 -8.61
CA ALA A 491 -15.35 -21.42 -7.81
C ALA A 491 -15.24 -21.76 -6.31
N SER A 492 -14.78 -22.95 -5.94
CA SER A 492 -14.54 -23.33 -4.54
C SER A 492 -13.40 -22.56 -3.86
N GLN A 493 -12.62 -21.79 -4.62
CA GLN A 493 -11.47 -21.03 -4.14
C GLN A 493 -11.71 -19.51 -4.12
N VAL A 494 -12.94 -19.05 -4.35
CA VAL A 494 -13.24 -17.61 -4.43
C VAL A 494 -14.41 -17.19 -3.54
N ASP A 495 -14.26 -16.07 -2.84
CA ASP A 495 -15.36 -15.33 -2.19
C ASP A 495 -15.55 -14.00 -2.94
N LEU A 496 -16.74 -13.82 -3.51
CA LEU A 496 -17.14 -12.68 -4.34
C LEU A 496 -18.17 -11.85 -3.59
N ARG A 497 -17.85 -10.56 -3.40
CA ARG A 497 -18.73 -9.63 -2.70
C ARG A 497 -18.89 -8.35 -3.49
N LEU A 498 -20.09 -7.78 -3.44
CA LEU A 498 -20.33 -6.42 -3.88
C LEU A 498 -20.22 -5.47 -2.68
N LYS A 499 -19.53 -4.35 -2.90
CA LYS A 499 -19.29 -3.27 -1.94
C LYS A 499 -19.88 -1.96 -2.46
N GLY A 500 -19.61 -0.88 -1.74
CA GLY A 500 -20.00 0.47 -2.13
C GLY A 500 -21.51 0.74 -2.05
N THR A 501 -21.92 1.81 -2.71
CA THR A 501 -23.32 2.27 -2.73
C THR A 501 -24.23 1.28 -3.47
N GLY A 502 -23.69 0.48 -4.40
CA GLY A 502 -24.44 -0.60 -5.08
C GLY A 502 -24.97 -1.68 -4.12
N ALA A 503 -24.20 -1.99 -3.06
CA ALA A 503 -24.56 -2.99 -2.05
C ALA A 503 -25.27 -2.42 -0.81
N GLY A 504 -24.98 -1.16 -0.46
CA GLY A 504 -25.41 -0.53 0.80
C GLY A 504 -26.33 0.68 0.67
N PHE A 505 -26.66 1.12 -0.56
CA PHE A 505 -27.33 2.39 -0.89
C PHE A 505 -26.53 3.64 -0.53
N PHE A 506 -25.96 3.73 0.68
CA PHE A 506 -25.11 4.83 1.13
C PHE A 506 -23.62 4.48 1.04
N SER A 507 -22.80 5.50 0.85
CA SER A 507 -21.34 5.38 0.86
C SER A 507 -20.79 5.11 2.26
N GLY A 508 -19.56 4.60 2.35
CA GLY A 508 -18.86 4.41 3.63
C GLY A 508 -18.58 5.70 4.41
N LEU A 509 -18.14 5.54 5.66
CA LEU A 509 -17.95 6.61 6.67
C LEU A 509 -16.97 7.73 6.30
N HIS A 510 -16.14 7.56 5.28
CA HIS A 510 -15.20 8.59 4.81
C HIS A 510 -15.78 9.46 3.69
N LYS A 511 -16.94 9.09 3.12
CA LYS A 511 -17.57 9.81 2.01
C LYS A 511 -18.80 10.55 2.55
N THR A 512 -18.76 11.89 2.48
CA THR A 512 -19.88 12.76 2.86
C THR A 512 -20.54 13.36 1.62
N LEU A 513 -21.84 13.61 1.69
CA LEU A 513 -22.55 14.39 0.68
C LEU A 513 -22.13 15.87 0.81
N PRO A 514 -21.69 16.53 -0.28
CA PRO A 514 -21.21 17.90 -0.21
C PRO A 514 -22.35 18.88 0.14
N ARG A 515 -21.98 19.92 0.89
CA ARG A 515 -22.85 21.06 1.24
C ARG A 515 -22.73 22.16 0.18
N GLU A 516 -23.71 23.06 0.14
CA GLU A 516 -23.71 24.18 -0.81
C GLU A 516 -22.43 25.02 -0.75
N ALA A 517 -21.88 25.25 0.44
CA ALA A 517 -20.65 26.02 0.62
C ALA A 517 -19.43 25.34 -0.02
N GLU A 518 -19.41 24.01 -0.08
CA GLU A 518 -18.34 23.21 -0.70
C GLU A 518 -18.48 23.15 -2.23
N LEU A 519 -19.61 23.60 -2.77
CA LEU A 519 -19.94 23.62 -4.20
C LEU A 519 -19.98 25.05 -4.77
N ALA A 520 -19.38 26.03 -4.10
CA ALA A 520 -19.47 27.44 -4.46
C ALA A 520 -18.94 27.75 -5.88
N ASP A 521 -18.00 26.95 -6.38
CA ASP A 521 -17.43 27.01 -7.73
C ASP A 521 -18.23 26.20 -8.78
N ARG A 522 -19.30 25.50 -8.37
CA ARG A 522 -20.12 24.61 -9.20
C ARG A 522 -21.61 24.99 -9.12
N PRO A 523 -22.04 26.12 -9.70
CA PRO A 523 -23.40 26.66 -9.55
C PRO A 523 -24.50 25.70 -10.02
N GLN A 524 -24.25 24.88 -11.04
CA GLN A 524 -25.21 23.89 -11.50
C GLN A 524 -25.44 22.77 -10.47
N ALA A 525 -24.38 22.31 -9.80
CA ALA A 525 -24.50 21.30 -8.74
C ALA A 525 -25.25 21.86 -7.53
N VAL A 526 -25.00 23.12 -7.16
CA VAL A 526 -25.76 23.83 -6.11
C VAL A 526 -27.24 23.91 -6.47
N GLN A 527 -27.56 24.26 -7.73
CA GLN A 527 -28.93 24.31 -8.19
C GLN A 527 -29.61 22.94 -8.06
N ARG A 528 -28.99 21.86 -8.55
CA ARG A 528 -29.54 20.50 -8.43
C ARG A 528 -29.69 20.04 -6.98
N LEU A 529 -28.75 20.41 -6.11
CA LEU A 529 -28.85 20.11 -4.67
C LEU A 529 -30.04 20.84 -4.03
N ARG A 530 -30.31 22.08 -4.42
CA ARG A 530 -31.49 22.85 -3.99
C ARG A 530 -32.79 22.33 -4.60
N GLU A 531 -32.77 21.85 -5.84
CA GLU A 531 -33.91 21.16 -6.44
C GLU A 531 -34.26 19.89 -5.67
N TRP A 532 -33.24 19.15 -5.21
CA TRP A 532 -33.43 17.94 -4.40
C TRP A 532 -34.00 18.24 -3.01
N PHE A 533 -33.33 19.08 -2.22
CA PHE A 533 -33.69 19.25 -0.79
C PHE A 533 -34.55 20.49 -0.50
N GLY A 534 -34.64 21.45 -1.42
CA GLY A 534 -35.28 22.74 -1.16
C GLY A 534 -34.66 23.43 0.06
N ASN A 535 -35.51 23.79 1.02
CA ASN A 535 -35.10 24.37 2.31
C ASN A 535 -34.93 23.31 3.43
N ASP A 536 -35.14 22.03 3.13
CA ASP A 536 -35.08 20.98 4.15
C ASP A 536 -33.63 20.77 4.62
N GLN A 537 -33.44 20.90 5.93
CA GLN A 537 -32.16 20.67 6.57
C GLN A 537 -31.94 19.19 6.92
N ASN A 538 -33.00 18.37 6.88
CA ASN A 538 -32.92 16.93 7.03
C ASN A 538 -32.44 16.32 5.71
N ARG A 539 -31.16 16.00 5.64
CA ARG A 539 -30.46 15.47 4.46
C ARG A 539 -29.47 14.40 4.90
N PRO A 540 -29.15 13.43 4.03
CA PRO A 540 -28.18 12.40 4.37
C PRO A 540 -26.79 13.03 4.56
N LEU A 541 -26.07 12.51 5.55
CA LEU A 541 -24.65 12.78 5.75
C LEU A 541 -23.81 12.03 4.70
N ARG A 542 -24.20 10.80 4.37
CA ARG A 542 -23.49 9.92 3.43
C ARG A 542 -24.03 10.06 2.02
N ARG A 543 -23.19 9.81 1.01
CA ARG A 543 -23.57 9.91 -0.40
C ARG A 543 -24.52 8.75 -0.75
N PRO A 544 -25.77 9.02 -1.15
CA PRO A 544 -26.63 7.98 -1.72
C PRO A 544 -26.10 7.48 -3.07
N TYR A 545 -26.55 6.31 -3.49
CA TYR A 545 -26.27 5.72 -4.80
C TYR A 545 -26.54 6.72 -5.95
N ASP A 546 -25.60 6.85 -6.88
CA ASP A 546 -25.62 7.78 -8.03
C ASP A 546 -25.76 9.29 -7.70
N SER A 547 -25.73 9.69 -6.42
CA SER A 547 -25.95 11.10 -6.04
C SER A 547 -24.93 12.08 -6.64
N MET A 548 -23.65 11.70 -6.70
CA MET A 548 -22.60 12.55 -7.25
C MET A 548 -22.75 12.75 -8.76
N TYR A 549 -23.13 11.69 -9.48
CA TYR A 549 -23.47 11.74 -10.90
C TYR A 549 -24.68 12.64 -11.15
N ARG A 550 -25.76 12.47 -10.37
CA ARG A 550 -26.98 13.28 -10.48
C ARG A 550 -26.74 14.76 -10.20
N LEU A 551 -25.85 15.07 -9.24
CA LEU A 551 -25.40 16.43 -8.98
C LEU A 551 -24.47 17.00 -10.07
N GLY A 552 -23.99 16.17 -11.01
CA GLY A 552 -23.04 16.58 -12.05
C GLY A 552 -21.62 16.81 -11.51
N LEU A 553 -21.30 16.16 -10.38
CA LEU A 553 -19.99 16.22 -9.75
C LEU A 553 -19.04 15.15 -10.29
N ASP A 554 -19.62 14.02 -10.69
CA ASP A 554 -18.94 12.92 -11.39
C ASP A 554 -19.52 12.79 -12.80
N SER A 555 -18.68 12.44 -13.77
CA SER A 555 -19.08 12.27 -15.19
C SER A 555 -19.79 10.95 -15.47
N GLU A 556 -19.64 9.97 -14.58
CA GLU A 556 -20.15 8.61 -14.71
C GLU A 556 -21.01 8.25 -13.51
N PRO A 557 -21.98 7.32 -13.66
CA PRO A 557 -22.71 6.74 -12.52
C PRO A 557 -21.76 6.06 -11.51
N SER A 558 -22.25 5.78 -10.31
CA SER A 558 -21.48 5.01 -9.32
C SER A 558 -21.03 3.67 -9.92
N ASP A 559 -19.80 3.29 -9.68
CA ASP A 559 -19.26 2.00 -10.11
C ASP A 559 -19.86 0.84 -9.31
N PHE A 560 -19.69 -0.38 -9.84
CA PHE A 560 -19.84 -1.59 -9.04
C PHE A 560 -18.47 -1.97 -8.48
N ASP A 561 -18.30 -1.78 -7.16
CA ASP A 561 -17.14 -2.22 -6.40
C ASP A 561 -17.25 -3.72 -6.09
N LEU A 562 -16.40 -4.53 -6.73
CA LEU A 562 -16.34 -5.98 -6.54
C LEU A 562 -15.08 -6.37 -5.78
N ASP A 563 -15.27 -7.03 -4.65
CA ASP A 563 -14.19 -7.69 -3.93
C ASP A 563 -14.13 -9.16 -4.37
N ILE A 564 -13.02 -9.54 -4.98
CA ILE A 564 -12.69 -10.89 -5.45
C ILE A 564 -11.61 -11.44 -4.54
N ASN A 565 -11.97 -12.35 -3.64
CA ASN A 565 -11.07 -12.82 -2.59
C ASN A 565 -10.65 -14.26 -2.93
N SER A 566 -9.45 -14.42 -3.47
CA SER A 566 -8.92 -15.72 -3.88
C SER A 566 -7.39 -15.74 -3.89
N THR A 567 -6.81 -16.61 -3.07
CA THR A 567 -5.35 -16.85 -3.06
C THR A 567 -4.86 -17.45 -4.37
N ALA A 568 -5.69 -18.21 -5.08
CA ALA A 568 -5.36 -18.70 -6.42
C ALA A 568 -5.22 -17.55 -7.44
N ALA A 569 -6.15 -16.58 -7.41
CA ALA A 569 -6.08 -15.39 -8.26
C ALA A 569 -4.84 -14.54 -7.94
N VAL A 570 -4.53 -14.34 -6.65
CA VAL A 570 -3.32 -13.61 -6.24
C VAL A 570 -2.04 -14.33 -6.65
N ARG A 571 -2.00 -15.67 -6.57
CA ARG A 571 -0.87 -16.47 -7.06
C ARG A 571 -0.66 -16.31 -8.57
N ALA A 572 -1.72 -16.40 -9.35
CA ALA A 572 -1.68 -16.16 -10.80
C ALA A 572 -1.15 -14.75 -11.13
N ALA A 573 -1.59 -13.74 -10.37
CA ALA A 573 -1.09 -12.38 -10.49
C ALA A 573 0.38 -12.24 -10.13
N ARG A 574 0.86 -12.89 -9.05
CA ARG A 574 2.29 -12.91 -8.69
C ARG A 574 3.14 -13.54 -9.78
N GLU A 575 2.68 -14.66 -10.35
CA GLU A 575 3.37 -15.34 -11.46
C GLU A 575 3.43 -14.47 -12.71
N HIS A 576 2.30 -13.87 -13.08
CA HIS A 576 2.23 -12.92 -14.19
C HIS A 576 3.18 -11.73 -13.97
N TRP A 577 3.16 -11.13 -12.78
CA TRP A 577 4.05 -10.02 -12.43
C TRP A 577 5.52 -10.40 -12.58
N ARG A 578 5.92 -11.55 -12.03
CA ARG A 578 7.31 -12.04 -12.13
C ARG A 578 7.76 -12.28 -13.57
N ALA A 579 6.87 -12.75 -14.43
CA ALA A 579 7.19 -13.05 -15.84
C ALA A 579 7.32 -11.78 -16.70
N HIS A 580 6.57 -10.72 -16.38
CA HIS A 580 6.49 -9.51 -17.21
C HIS A 580 7.28 -8.32 -16.64
N HIS A 581 7.74 -8.41 -15.39
CA HIS A 581 8.50 -7.38 -14.70
C HIS A 581 9.87 -7.90 -14.23
N ASN A 582 10.64 -8.42 -15.19
CA ASN A 582 11.97 -8.99 -14.97
C ASN A 582 12.97 -7.96 -14.42
N ASP A 583 12.74 -6.68 -14.71
CA ASP A 583 13.45 -5.52 -14.20
C ASP A 583 12.91 -5.11 -12.83
N ARG A 584 13.10 -5.97 -11.83
CA ARG A 584 13.11 -5.63 -10.39
C ARG A 584 12.10 -4.51 -10.01
N TYR A 585 10.84 -4.93 -9.80
CA TYR A 585 9.79 -4.23 -9.03
C TYR A 585 9.34 -2.85 -9.59
N PRO A 586 8.81 -2.80 -10.82
CA PRO A 586 8.22 -1.60 -11.40
C PRO A 586 6.83 -1.37 -10.80
N GLY A 587 6.78 -0.79 -9.60
CA GLY A 587 5.54 -0.35 -8.95
C GLY A 587 5.05 -1.24 -7.81
N ASP A 588 3.93 -0.81 -7.22
CA ASP A 588 3.33 -1.49 -6.07
C ASP A 588 2.44 -2.64 -6.58
N PHE A 589 2.88 -3.90 -6.41
CA PHE A 589 2.07 -5.10 -6.74
C PHE A 589 0.69 -5.10 -6.06
N MET A 590 0.63 -4.50 -4.87
CA MET A 590 -0.60 -4.24 -4.13
C MET A 590 -0.84 -2.73 -4.09
N GLY A 591 -2.00 -2.26 -4.54
CA GLY A 591 -2.42 -0.88 -4.32
C GLY A 591 -2.61 -0.55 -2.84
N GLY A 592 -2.72 0.74 -2.51
CA GLY A 592 -2.76 1.24 -1.12
C GLY A 592 -3.94 0.78 -0.24
N HIS A 593 -4.89 0.02 -0.78
CA HIS A 593 -5.97 -0.61 0.00
C HIS A 593 -5.81 -2.14 0.13
N GLY A 594 -4.66 -2.69 -0.30
CA GLY A 594 -4.36 -4.12 -0.22
C GLY A 594 -5.02 -4.99 -1.29
N TYR A 595 -5.55 -4.39 -2.37
CA TYR A 595 -5.92 -5.14 -3.58
C TYR A 595 -4.79 -5.09 -4.60
N LEU A 596 -4.75 -6.06 -5.51
CA LEU A 596 -3.76 -6.12 -6.59
C LEU A 596 -3.80 -4.92 -7.53
N ASP A 597 -2.64 -4.52 -8.06
CA ASP A 597 -2.58 -3.54 -9.15
C ASP A 597 -3.51 -3.91 -10.33
N LYS A 598 -4.17 -2.92 -10.91
CA LYS A 598 -5.21 -3.14 -11.94
C LYS A 598 -4.63 -3.72 -13.22
N ASP A 599 -3.49 -3.23 -13.68
CA ASP A 599 -2.86 -3.72 -14.91
C ASP A 599 -2.38 -5.17 -14.72
N THR A 600 -1.91 -5.49 -13.52
CA THR A 600 -1.57 -6.85 -13.12
C THR A 600 -2.78 -7.78 -13.16
N VAL A 601 -3.92 -7.36 -12.60
CA VAL A 601 -5.17 -8.12 -12.68
C VAL A 601 -5.58 -8.30 -14.13
N HIS A 602 -5.45 -7.27 -14.97
CA HIS A 602 -5.79 -7.35 -16.38
C HIS A 602 -4.92 -8.32 -17.17
N GLY A 603 -3.62 -8.35 -16.89
CA GLY A 603 -2.69 -9.28 -17.52
C GLY A 603 -2.81 -10.71 -17.00
N ALA A 604 -3.08 -10.89 -15.71
CA ALA A 604 -3.14 -12.20 -15.07
C ALA A 604 -4.51 -12.90 -15.22
N LEU A 605 -5.60 -12.13 -15.28
CA LEU A 605 -6.99 -12.62 -15.34
C LEU A 605 -7.71 -12.01 -16.56
N PRO A 606 -7.30 -12.38 -17.79
CA PRO A 606 -7.81 -11.77 -19.01
C PRO A 606 -9.29 -12.07 -19.26
N ALA A 607 -9.80 -13.26 -18.90
CA ALA A 607 -11.21 -13.59 -19.10
C ALA A 607 -12.12 -12.79 -18.16
N LEU A 608 -11.72 -12.62 -16.90
CA LEU A 608 -12.37 -11.75 -15.92
C LEU A 608 -12.37 -10.29 -16.39
N SER A 609 -11.26 -9.81 -16.93
CA SER A 609 -11.14 -8.44 -17.45
C SER A 609 -12.04 -8.22 -18.67
N GLY A 610 -12.09 -9.20 -19.58
CA GLY A 610 -13.03 -9.19 -20.69
C GLY A 610 -14.49 -9.24 -20.23
N TRP A 611 -14.80 -9.96 -19.15
CA TRP A 611 -16.12 -9.96 -18.54
C TRP A 611 -16.48 -8.59 -17.96
N ALA A 612 -15.59 -7.96 -17.20
CA ALA A 612 -15.83 -6.66 -16.58
C ALA A 612 -16.17 -5.62 -17.66
N LYS A 613 -15.34 -5.51 -18.70
CA LYS A 613 -15.57 -4.59 -19.82
C LYS A 613 -16.93 -4.79 -20.50
N ARG A 614 -17.33 -6.04 -20.77
CA ARG A 614 -18.66 -6.31 -21.37
C ARG A 614 -19.80 -5.85 -20.47
N TRP A 615 -19.64 -5.96 -19.15
CA TRP A 615 -20.65 -5.48 -18.21
C TRP A 615 -20.62 -3.97 -18.02
N GLU A 616 -19.46 -3.31 -18.12
CA GLU A 616 -19.38 -1.85 -18.21
C GLU A 616 -20.16 -1.34 -19.41
N ASP A 617 -19.90 -1.92 -20.60
CA ASP A 617 -20.58 -1.57 -21.84
C ASP A 617 -22.10 -1.83 -21.74
N LYS A 618 -22.50 -2.95 -21.15
CA LYS A 618 -23.91 -3.35 -21.00
C LYS A 618 -24.67 -2.49 -20.00
N LEU A 619 -24.04 -2.06 -18.92
CA LEU A 619 -24.67 -1.33 -17.83
C LEU A 619 -24.51 0.18 -17.95
N GLY A 620 -23.59 0.65 -18.81
CA GLY A 620 -23.25 2.06 -18.94
C GLY A 620 -22.64 2.63 -17.66
N ARG A 621 -21.90 1.82 -16.89
CA ARG A 621 -21.22 2.27 -15.66
C ARG A 621 -19.93 1.48 -15.40
N PRO A 622 -18.93 2.07 -14.72
CA PRO A 622 -17.64 1.42 -14.52
C PRO A 622 -17.70 0.22 -13.56
N MET A 623 -16.81 -0.74 -13.74
CA MET A 623 -16.56 -1.85 -12.82
C MET A 623 -15.24 -1.59 -12.09
N SER A 624 -15.25 -1.71 -10.76
CA SER A 624 -14.05 -1.65 -9.95
C SER A 624 -13.75 -3.05 -9.41
N LEU A 625 -12.64 -3.64 -9.85
CA LEU A 625 -12.22 -4.97 -9.43
C LEU A 625 -11.15 -4.86 -8.34
N GLY A 626 -11.50 -5.17 -7.11
CA GLY A 626 -10.57 -5.35 -6.00
C GLY A 626 -10.26 -6.83 -5.84
N VAL A 627 -9.06 -7.28 -6.23
CA VAL A 627 -8.62 -8.67 -6.02
C VAL A 627 -7.77 -8.76 -4.76
N PHE A 628 -8.14 -9.65 -3.84
CA PHE A 628 -7.52 -9.84 -2.54
C PHE A 628 -7.17 -11.32 -2.30
N GLU A 629 -6.35 -11.57 -1.29
CA GLU A 629 -6.15 -12.91 -0.75
C GLU A 629 -7.47 -13.51 -0.22
N SER A 630 -7.54 -14.84 -0.08
CA SER A 630 -8.76 -15.55 0.35
C SER A 630 -9.28 -15.13 1.74
N THR A 631 -8.41 -14.58 2.59
CA THR A 631 -8.78 -14.01 3.91
C THR A 631 -9.50 -12.67 3.80
N GLY A 632 -9.51 -12.07 2.61
CA GLY A 632 -10.11 -10.77 2.32
C GLY A 632 -9.23 -9.57 2.67
N PRO A 633 -9.79 -8.36 2.57
CA PRO A 633 -9.10 -7.14 2.97
C PRO A 633 -8.80 -7.15 4.47
N PHE A 634 -7.64 -6.61 4.86
CA PHE A 634 -7.23 -6.57 6.26
C PHE A 634 -8.24 -5.83 7.15
N ASN A 635 -8.55 -6.42 8.31
CA ASN A 635 -9.41 -5.79 9.30
C ASN A 635 -8.65 -4.75 10.12
N ALA A 636 -8.54 -3.53 9.60
CA ALA A 636 -7.89 -2.43 10.30
C ALA A 636 -8.58 -2.00 11.61
N GLN A 637 -9.80 -2.47 11.91
CA GLN A 637 -10.43 -2.21 13.21
C GLN A 637 -9.69 -2.86 14.38
N VAL A 638 -8.95 -3.96 14.13
CA VAL A 638 -8.11 -4.58 15.16
C VAL A 638 -6.97 -3.66 15.61
N LEU A 639 -6.64 -2.66 14.79
CA LEU A 639 -5.68 -1.60 15.07
C LEU A 639 -6.37 -0.29 15.52
N GLY A 640 -7.65 -0.36 15.92
CA GLY A 640 -8.43 0.80 16.37
C GLY A 640 -8.81 1.78 15.26
N ARG A 641 -8.79 1.36 13.98
CA ARG A 641 -9.11 2.24 12.84
C ARG A 641 -10.60 2.17 12.48
N GLU A 642 -11.20 3.30 12.11
CA GLU A 642 -12.61 3.38 11.71
C GLU A 642 -12.85 2.89 10.28
N LEU A 643 -11.86 3.06 9.40
CA LEU A 643 -11.93 2.67 8.00
C LEU A 643 -11.32 1.29 7.80
N SER A 644 -12.15 0.34 7.33
CA SER A 644 -11.69 -0.96 6.89
C SER A 644 -12.68 -1.57 5.91
N SER A 645 -12.13 -2.11 4.82
CA SER A 645 -12.86 -2.84 3.78
C SER A 645 -13.08 -4.32 4.10
N HIS A 646 -12.68 -4.78 5.29
CA HIS A 646 -12.81 -6.18 5.70
C HIS A 646 -14.23 -6.72 5.56
N PHE A 647 -14.32 -8.04 5.62
CA PHE A 647 -15.57 -8.77 5.59
C PHE A 647 -16.52 -8.36 6.72
N LYS A 648 -17.73 -7.98 6.34
CA LYS A 648 -18.83 -7.69 7.27
C LYS A 648 -19.97 -8.66 7.01
N ASP A 649 -20.72 -8.98 8.06
CA ASP A 649 -21.93 -9.78 7.93
C ASP A 649 -23.01 -9.09 7.06
N SER A 650 -22.92 -7.76 6.93
CA SER A 650 -23.80 -6.95 6.09
C SER A 650 -23.41 -6.93 4.61
N ASP A 651 -22.27 -7.50 4.23
CA ASP A 651 -21.78 -7.49 2.85
C ASP A 651 -22.78 -8.16 1.90
N TRP A 652 -22.83 -7.64 0.67
CA TRP A 652 -23.63 -8.27 -0.38
C TRP A 652 -22.83 -9.42 -0.99
N ILE A 653 -23.08 -10.64 -0.52
CA ILE A 653 -22.37 -11.84 -0.98
C ILE A 653 -22.96 -12.28 -2.32
N ILE A 654 -22.11 -12.33 -3.35
CA ILE A 654 -22.44 -12.88 -4.67
C ILE A 654 -22.19 -14.39 -4.63
N HIS A 655 -20.99 -14.80 -4.21
CA HIS A 655 -20.60 -16.20 -4.14
C HIS A 655 -19.60 -16.39 -3.00
N ARG A 656 -19.62 -17.53 -2.32
CA ARG A 656 -18.52 -17.99 -1.47
C ARG A 656 -18.53 -19.52 -1.40
N PRO A 657 -17.41 -20.18 -1.04
CA PRO A 657 -17.33 -21.64 -1.12
C PRO A 657 -18.40 -22.37 -0.29
N GLN A 658 -18.79 -21.80 0.86
CA GLN A 658 -19.80 -22.38 1.76
C GLN A 658 -21.24 -21.99 1.38
N ASP A 659 -21.42 -21.08 0.42
CA ASP A 659 -22.71 -20.59 -0.06
C ASP A 659 -22.61 -20.28 -1.56
N PRO A 660 -22.43 -21.33 -2.39
CA PRO A 660 -22.15 -21.16 -3.79
C PRO A 660 -23.36 -20.54 -4.49
N MET A 661 -23.10 -19.54 -5.32
CA MET A 661 -24.13 -18.85 -6.10
C MET A 661 -25.20 -18.21 -5.19
N ALA A 662 -24.78 -17.54 -4.12
CA ALA A 662 -25.68 -16.93 -3.12
C ALA A 662 -26.76 -16.02 -3.74
N TRP A 663 -26.54 -15.47 -4.94
CA TRP A 663 -27.55 -14.78 -5.74
C TRP A 663 -28.80 -15.61 -6.08
N ARG A 664 -28.76 -16.95 -5.98
CA ARG A 664 -29.92 -17.85 -6.16
C ARG A 664 -30.75 -18.01 -4.89
N THR A 665 -30.25 -17.55 -3.74
CA THR A 665 -30.93 -17.68 -2.45
C THR A 665 -30.90 -16.34 -1.72
N PRO A 666 -31.77 -15.38 -2.14
CA PRO A 666 -31.86 -14.05 -1.55
C PRO A 666 -31.90 -14.08 -0.02
N ARG A 667 -30.97 -13.36 0.62
CA ARG A 667 -30.98 -13.16 2.06
C ARG A 667 -31.73 -11.87 2.38
N SER A 668 -33.00 -12.02 2.71
CA SER A 668 -33.83 -10.89 3.14
C SER A 668 -33.20 -10.17 4.33
N ARG A 669 -32.97 -8.87 4.19
CA ARG A 669 -32.64 -7.95 5.30
C ARG A 669 -33.89 -7.58 6.10
N VAL A 670 -35.07 -7.87 5.56
CA VAL A 670 -36.35 -7.71 6.25
C VAL A 670 -36.52 -8.86 7.23
N ILE A 671 -36.06 -8.66 8.47
CA ILE A 671 -36.36 -9.56 9.59
C ILE A 671 -37.61 -8.99 10.28
N GLU A 672 -38.79 -9.53 9.94
CA GLU A 672 -40.00 -9.22 10.71
C GLU A 672 -39.97 -10.04 12.01
N ARG A 673 -39.77 -9.37 13.14
CA ARG A 673 -40.11 -9.98 14.42
C ARG A 673 -41.63 -10.17 14.44
N PRO A 674 -42.15 -11.39 14.63
CA PRO A 674 -43.59 -11.60 14.66
C PRO A 674 -44.20 -10.75 15.77
N ALA A 675 -45.12 -9.86 15.39
CA ALA A 675 -45.87 -8.99 16.26
C ALA A 675 -46.80 -9.84 17.16
N GLY A 676 -46.26 -10.35 18.26
CA GLY A 676 -46.95 -11.30 19.13
C GLY A 676 -46.03 -12.17 19.99
N ALA A 677 -44.73 -12.25 19.67
CA ALA A 677 -43.75 -12.76 20.63
C ALA A 677 -43.57 -11.70 21.73
N GLY A 678 -44.42 -11.76 22.75
CA GLY A 678 -44.45 -10.82 23.87
C GLY A 678 -43.09 -10.68 24.56
N ALA A 679 -42.93 -9.57 25.29
CA ALA A 679 -41.74 -9.19 26.05
C ALA A 679 -41.39 -10.12 27.25
N GLY A 680 -41.57 -11.43 27.09
CA GLY A 680 -41.34 -12.45 28.10
C GLY A 680 -40.09 -13.26 27.79
N VAL A 681 -39.10 -13.11 28.68
CA VAL A 681 -37.85 -13.89 28.77
C VAL A 681 -36.77 -13.47 27.76
N ALA A 682 -35.80 -12.68 28.27
CA ALA A 682 -34.53 -12.47 27.59
C ALA A 682 -33.93 -13.84 27.22
N PRO A 683 -33.44 -14.04 25.98
CA PRO A 683 -32.79 -15.28 25.62
C PRO A 683 -31.60 -15.49 26.54
N ALA A 684 -31.56 -16.63 27.23
CA ALA A 684 -30.34 -17.07 27.91
C ALA A 684 -29.20 -17.06 26.86
N PRO A 685 -28.01 -16.57 27.22
CA PRO A 685 -26.91 -16.47 26.28
C PRO A 685 -26.66 -17.85 25.67
N VAL A 686 -26.83 -17.93 24.35
CA VAL A 686 -26.42 -19.09 23.58
C VAL A 686 -24.91 -19.17 23.76
N ALA A 687 -24.47 -20.20 24.50
CA ALA A 687 -23.07 -20.54 24.64
C ALA A 687 -22.53 -20.88 23.24
N GLY A 688 -21.97 -19.87 22.58
CA GLY A 688 -21.09 -20.06 21.44
C GLY A 688 -19.93 -20.94 21.88
N GLN A 689 -19.67 -21.98 21.09
CA GLN A 689 -18.50 -22.82 21.18
C GLN A 689 -17.23 -21.96 21.07
N ALA A 690 -16.73 -21.54 22.22
CA ALA A 690 -15.33 -21.21 22.42
C ALA A 690 -14.64 -22.46 22.95
N ALA A 691 -14.15 -23.30 22.03
CA ALA A 691 -13.15 -24.33 22.33
C ALA A 691 -11.84 -23.84 21.69
N GLY A 692 -10.74 -23.63 22.39
CA GLY A 692 -10.50 -23.69 23.82
C GLY A 692 -9.08 -23.18 24.11
N GLN A 693 -8.91 -22.44 25.20
CA GLN A 693 -7.63 -22.25 25.88
C GLN A 693 -7.92 -21.99 27.37
N ALA A 694 -7.73 -23.01 28.20
CA ALA A 694 -7.31 -22.90 29.60
C ALA A 694 -7.31 -24.29 30.25
N SER A 695 -6.19 -25.00 30.15
CA SER A 695 -5.84 -26.07 31.09
C SER A 695 -4.40 -25.86 31.52
N GLY A 696 -4.21 -25.43 32.78
CA GLY A 696 -2.88 -25.23 33.34
C GLY A 696 -2.81 -24.51 34.68
N GLN A 697 -3.76 -24.72 35.60
CA GLN A 697 -3.50 -24.44 37.02
C GLN A 697 -2.66 -25.59 37.59
N ALA A 698 -1.35 -25.37 37.69
CA ALA A 698 -0.47 -26.22 38.46
C ALA A 698 -0.63 -25.91 39.95
N ALA A 699 -0.94 -26.96 40.71
CA ALA A 699 -0.96 -26.96 42.16
C ALA A 699 0.45 -26.66 42.72
N ALA A 700 0.52 -25.72 43.66
CA ALA A 700 1.67 -25.59 44.57
C ALA A 700 1.38 -26.37 45.87
N PRO A 701 2.34 -27.14 46.41
CA PRO A 701 2.20 -27.76 47.72
C PRO A 701 2.56 -26.81 48.85
N ALA A 702 1.95 -27.08 50.00
CA ALA A 702 2.02 -26.28 51.22
C ALA A 702 3.34 -26.41 51.99
N ALA A 703 3.72 -25.27 52.57
CA ALA A 703 4.25 -25.03 53.92
C ALA A 703 5.57 -25.68 54.39
N GLY A 704 6.53 -24.81 54.76
CA GLY A 704 7.63 -25.14 55.67
C GLY A 704 8.61 -24.00 55.96
N GLN A 705 8.35 -23.27 57.05
CA GLN A 705 9.30 -22.59 57.97
C GLN A 705 9.96 -21.23 57.62
N ALA A 706 9.49 -20.21 58.36
CA ALA A 706 10.20 -19.32 59.30
C ALA A 706 11.39 -18.44 58.87
N GLY A 707 11.24 -17.12 59.08
CA GLY A 707 12.34 -16.22 59.49
C GLY A 707 12.36 -14.85 58.79
N PRO A 708 12.78 -13.74 59.45
CA PRO A 708 12.06 -12.46 59.39
C PRO A 708 12.83 -11.31 58.72
N GLY A 709 12.13 -10.22 58.35
CA GLY A 709 12.77 -8.90 58.28
C GLY A 709 12.09 -7.80 57.44
N LEU A 710 11.43 -6.88 58.16
CA LEU A 710 11.40 -5.41 57.96
C LEU A 710 10.50 -4.76 56.88
N SER A 711 9.50 -4.04 57.42
CA SER A 711 8.71 -2.95 56.82
C SER A 711 9.55 -1.80 56.27
N ILE A 712 9.03 -1.07 55.27
CA ILE A 712 8.84 0.40 55.31
C ILE A 712 7.58 0.79 54.49
N THR A 713 6.80 1.70 55.07
CA THR A 713 5.55 2.36 54.65
C THR A 713 5.77 3.61 53.78
N ALA A 714 4.64 4.13 53.23
CA ALA A 714 4.37 5.44 52.62
C ALA A 714 4.23 5.39 51.09
N GLY A 715 3.24 6.01 50.45
CA GLY A 715 2.25 7.01 50.87
C GLY A 715 1.89 7.81 49.61
N GLN A 716 0.64 7.72 49.15
CA GLN A 716 0.13 8.50 48.02
C GLN A 716 -0.03 9.99 48.38
N PRO A 717 0.04 10.89 47.38
CA PRO A 717 -1.09 11.80 47.22
C PRO A 717 -1.54 12.00 45.76
N ALA A 718 -2.82 12.34 45.62
CA ALA A 718 -3.54 12.68 44.39
C ALA A 718 -3.13 14.04 43.80
N PRO A 719 -3.35 14.29 42.48
CA PRO A 719 -3.04 15.57 41.85
C PRO A 719 -4.24 16.54 41.83
N GLY A 720 -3.96 17.78 42.20
CA GLY A 720 -4.86 18.94 42.08
C GLY A 720 -4.82 19.59 40.70
N THR A 721 -5.96 20.17 40.36
CA THR A 721 -6.39 20.90 39.16
C THR A 721 -5.49 22.07 38.72
N ARG A 722 -5.21 22.17 37.40
CA ARG A 722 -4.62 23.36 36.74
C ARG A 722 -5.70 24.18 36.01
N GLY A 723 -5.69 25.49 36.20
CA GLY A 723 -6.27 26.49 35.30
C GLY A 723 -5.17 27.28 34.58
N PRO A 724 -5.46 27.92 33.42
CA PRO A 724 -4.43 28.53 32.57
C PRO A 724 -4.26 30.03 32.86
N GLY A 725 -3.00 30.47 32.93
CA GLY A 725 -2.62 31.87 33.04
C GLY A 725 -1.62 32.25 31.94
N GLN A 726 -2.04 33.17 31.08
CA GLN A 726 -1.24 33.86 30.06
C GLN A 726 -0.08 34.64 30.68
N GLY A 727 1.02 34.82 29.94
CA GLY A 727 2.04 35.81 30.29
C GLY A 727 3.27 35.81 29.40
N ARG A 728 3.34 36.80 28.50
CA ARG A 728 4.45 37.20 27.63
C ARG A 728 5.77 37.42 28.38
N GLY A 729 6.90 37.33 27.66
CA GLY A 729 8.08 38.14 28.01
C GLY A 729 9.43 37.62 27.53
N THR A 730 9.89 38.18 26.41
CA THR A 730 11.26 38.23 25.86
C THR A 730 12.38 38.47 26.89
N ALA A 731 13.57 37.87 26.67
CA ALA A 731 14.81 38.58 26.30
C ALA A 731 16.08 37.79 26.70
N ALA A 732 17.11 37.98 25.89
CA ALA A 732 18.40 37.31 25.86
C ALA A 732 19.31 37.55 27.08
N ALA A 733 20.17 36.58 27.38
CA ALA A 733 21.53 36.78 27.91
C ALA A 733 22.36 35.48 27.81
N GLN A 734 23.36 35.48 26.93
CA GLN A 734 24.67 34.84 27.14
C GLN A 734 25.70 35.99 27.28
N PRO A 735 26.98 35.77 27.64
CA PRO A 735 27.65 34.57 28.16
C PRO A 735 28.51 34.85 29.42
N GLU A 736 28.91 33.83 30.19
CA GLU A 736 30.14 33.94 31.00
C GLU A 736 30.99 32.67 30.98
N HIS A 737 32.28 32.95 30.81
CA HIS A 737 33.44 32.06 30.85
C HIS A 737 33.61 31.36 32.21
N LEU A 738 34.08 30.11 32.18
CA LEU A 738 34.93 29.58 33.24
C LEU A 738 36.07 28.74 32.67
N ARG A 739 37.28 29.17 33.01
CA ARG A 739 38.60 28.61 32.69
C ARG A 739 38.97 27.50 33.68
N ARG A 740 39.75 26.54 33.14
CA ARG A 740 40.87 25.79 33.77
C ARG A 740 40.58 24.77 34.89
N GLY A 741 41.04 23.55 34.62
CA GLY A 741 42.11 22.93 35.42
C GLY A 741 41.88 21.46 35.79
N GLY A 742 42.76 20.57 35.32
CA GLY A 742 42.92 19.25 35.93
C GLY A 742 43.37 18.13 34.99
N THR A 743 44.67 18.04 34.72
CA THR A 743 45.36 16.77 34.43
C THR A 743 46.12 16.41 35.72
N PRO A 744 46.17 15.13 36.15
CA PRO A 744 47.31 14.30 35.74
C PRO A 744 46.99 12.79 35.65
N GLY A 745 47.87 12.04 34.97
CA GLY A 745 47.95 10.59 35.22
C GLY A 745 48.58 9.77 34.10
N ARG A 746 49.91 9.83 33.98
CA ARG A 746 50.70 8.81 33.27
C ARG A 746 50.58 7.48 34.03
N GLY A 747 50.26 6.39 33.32
CA GLY A 747 50.39 5.02 33.82
C GLY A 747 50.97 4.13 32.72
N SER A 748 52.26 3.84 32.83
CA SER A 748 52.99 2.86 32.03
C SER A 748 52.66 1.44 32.48
N GLY A 749 52.43 0.51 31.54
CA GLY A 749 52.38 -0.93 31.82
C GLY A 749 52.64 -1.76 30.57
N ARG A 750 53.85 -2.35 30.47
CA ARG A 750 54.23 -3.42 29.54
C ARG A 750 54.13 -4.78 30.25
N GLY A 751 53.83 -5.82 29.47
CA GLY A 751 54.04 -7.25 29.76
C GLY A 751 52.74 -7.96 30.14
N ARG A 752 52.26 -9.00 29.46
CA ARG A 752 52.86 -9.98 28.54
C ARG A 752 51.94 -10.25 27.36
#